data_AF-A0A949VXN0-F1
#
_entry.id   AF-A0A949VXN0-F1
#
_cell.length_a   1.000
_cell.length_b   1.000
_cell.length_c   1.000
_cell.angle_alpha   90.00
_cell.angle_beta   90.00
_cell.angle_gamma   90.00
#
_symmetry.space_group_name_H-M   'P 1'
#
loop_
_entity.id
_entity.type
_entity.pdbx_description
1 polymer ?
#
loop_
_entity_poly.entity_id
_entity_poly.type
_entity_poly.pdbx_seq_one_letter_code
_entity_poly.pdbx_strand_id
1 'polypeptide(L)'
;MANAQLGGNISIPTDISTIAQAIDSLNIVGVNSGGVVFNVAAGHTETSSNKVLTISTNPPTSLNKVTFVKSGSGTNPLITAAPGSSSTADGIIKINGADYVTFDGIDLLDPISNTGDQVMEWGYALFRADIANGTQNTIIRNCTITLQKISALSIGIYVANKDINGITINTDIPSGLNSYNKFYGNNISNVYKGIVVISATTINQKDFDNEVGVIGQASNSITNWGGSTISAEGIRCEGQVNIKINNNIVNGGAGTGGAAATVGIMATLFGSLPNAANYEISHNVVTISANSSSQAHYGIRALANGDTVRIHHNIIENCVSSQTTNSFNALAHDPVGTVNAAYIHDNIIRNNSHSGTGTSTMLNTGSASGSINDLKIYSNQIYGNQKTGVSGNMSCITVPDGSIECYDNQIYNNSIPNSSGTSASTIYGYFNSFNNPVKEKIYGNVIYNLTVGGFNTSSSSIIAGIRSNLSTSSTTLKEINNNIIYDLSSVSGNTTLGGVIGIWSSAGANTKIYSNKVYDLTNNGSSGTSTGVFVTSGALIEIRDNLIWDLKTPNSSGINSIVGIYSSSTTTNSSIGIFDNSIQLNASSSATIFGTSGVFVAGNATATTAAVDMRHNVIMNLSTPGTSGGFTTAYRRSSINLNNYAMTSDSNNFYAGTPAANRVIFYDGTNSDQTLAAYQTRVAPRDANSVSQISKTLNLAINLEACLEIDTITVEIRDTVSPYTVIDNAVGLGGFGMKQVFTFDNVQNNVYYYIVFKHRNSIQTWSKGGGERFIDGVLNYDFTTAASQAFGNNMISVGGKYSFYTGDVTQDEVVDGNDGALIDNDASAFVTGYVNTDLDCNSVVDGADAVYAENNAANFINVIKP
;
A
#
# COMPACT_ATOMS: atom_id res chain seq x y z
N MET A 1 46.20 -38.97 -23.04
CA MET A 1 47.17 -37.95 -22.59
C MET A 1 47.66 -38.35 -21.21
N ALA A 2 48.92 -38.77 -21.04
CA ALA A 2 49.42 -39.18 -19.73
C ALA A 2 50.22 -38.02 -19.09
N ASN A 3 49.71 -37.48 -17.98
CA ASN A 3 50.36 -36.63 -16.96
C ASN A 3 50.49 -35.11 -17.16
N ALA A 4 49.82 -34.47 -18.11
CA ALA A 4 49.75 -32.99 -18.15
C ALA A 4 48.40 -32.48 -17.62
N GLN A 5 48.43 -31.43 -16.79
CA GLN A 5 47.23 -30.71 -16.34
C GLN A 5 46.42 -30.20 -17.54
N LEU A 6 45.09 -30.14 -17.42
CA LEU A 6 44.23 -29.63 -18.49
C LEU A 6 44.23 -28.10 -18.51
N GLY A 7 44.35 -27.50 -19.69
CA GLY A 7 44.35 -26.04 -19.85
C GLY A 7 44.00 -25.59 -21.27
N GLY A 8 43.62 -24.32 -21.41
CA GLY A 8 43.24 -23.73 -22.69
C GLY A 8 41.85 -24.19 -23.16
N ASN A 9 41.64 -24.19 -24.48
CA ASN A 9 40.39 -24.62 -25.09
C ASN A 9 40.47 -26.09 -25.49
N ILE A 10 39.52 -26.90 -25.02
CA ILE A 10 39.37 -28.32 -25.37
C ILE A 10 37.99 -28.49 -25.99
N SER A 11 37.91 -29.08 -27.18
CA SER A 11 36.64 -29.28 -27.90
C SER A 11 36.06 -30.66 -27.61
N ILE A 12 34.76 -30.71 -27.32
CA ILE A 12 34.00 -31.97 -27.19
C ILE A 12 33.03 -32.05 -28.38
N PRO A 13 33.07 -33.12 -29.21
CA PRO A 13 33.72 -34.41 -28.96
C PRO A 13 35.13 -34.62 -29.58
N THR A 14 35.74 -33.61 -30.21
CA THR A 14 36.92 -33.83 -31.08
C THR A 14 38.22 -34.09 -30.32
N ASP A 15 38.48 -33.37 -29.23
CA ASP A 15 39.71 -33.49 -28.43
C ASP A 15 39.51 -34.48 -27.27
N ILE A 16 38.32 -34.44 -26.66
CA ILE A 16 37.79 -35.39 -25.67
C ILE A 16 36.38 -35.75 -26.11
N SER A 17 35.99 -37.02 -26.05
CA SER A 17 34.73 -37.47 -26.68
C SER A 17 33.47 -37.11 -25.89
N THR A 18 33.55 -36.98 -24.57
CA THR A 18 32.39 -36.79 -23.68
C THR A 18 32.70 -35.83 -22.54
N ILE A 19 31.67 -35.17 -22.01
CA ILE A 19 31.75 -34.37 -20.77
C ILE A 19 32.13 -35.29 -19.60
N ALA A 20 31.58 -36.51 -19.55
CA ALA A 20 31.98 -37.54 -18.59
C ALA A 20 33.50 -37.81 -18.59
N GLN A 21 34.12 -37.98 -19.77
CA GLN A 21 35.58 -38.17 -19.88
C GLN A 21 36.37 -36.93 -19.47
N ALA A 22 35.85 -35.74 -19.75
CA ALA A 22 36.47 -34.49 -19.31
C ALA A 22 36.48 -34.38 -17.77
N ILE A 23 35.38 -34.73 -17.11
CA ILE A 23 35.28 -34.79 -15.63
C ILE A 23 36.28 -35.83 -15.07
N ASP A 24 36.30 -37.03 -15.64
CA ASP A 24 37.21 -38.09 -15.20
C ASP A 24 38.69 -37.65 -15.35
N SER A 25 39.00 -36.92 -16.43
CA SER A 25 40.34 -36.36 -16.67
C SER A 25 40.69 -35.25 -15.68
N LEU A 26 39.78 -34.31 -15.42
CA LEU A 26 39.97 -33.23 -14.43
C LEU A 26 40.30 -33.79 -13.04
N ASN A 27 39.60 -34.85 -12.61
CA ASN A 27 39.83 -35.48 -11.33
C ASN A 27 41.23 -36.13 -11.21
N ILE A 28 41.82 -36.54 -12.32
CA ILE A 28 43.14 -37.19 -12.34
C ILE A 28 44.27 -36.16 -12.41
N VAL A 29 44.20 -35.23 -13.37
CA VAL A 29 45.36 -34.36 -13.69
C VAL A 29 45.21 -32.92 -13.22
N GLY A 30 44.02 -32.47 -12.84
CA GLY A 30 43.80 -31.10 -12.40
C GLY A 30 43.80 -30.06 -13.51
N VAL A 31 43.91 -28.79 -13.10
CA VAL A 31 43.82 -27.62 -13.99
C VAL A 31 45.16 -26.89 -14.08
N ASN A 32 45.55 -26.53 -15.30
CA ASN A 32 46.76 -25.78 -15.60
C ASN A 32 46.57 -24.28 -15.30
N SER A 33 47.67 -23.54 -15.21
CA SER A 33 47.67 -22.08 -15.16
C SER A 33 46.87 -21.50 -16.34
N GLY A 34 45.96 -20.55 -16.06
CA GLY A 34 45.06 -19.95 -17.06
C GLY A 34 43.71 -20.64 -17.21
N GLY A 35 43.49 -21.81 -16.60
CA GLY A 35 42.21 -22.50 -16.60
C GLY A 35 41.93 -23.31 -17.86
N VAL A 36 40.77 -23.97 -17.89
CA VAL A 36 40.33 -24.81 -19.02
C VAL A 36 38.89 -24.51 -19.40
N VAL A 37 38.66 -24.40 -20.70
CA VAL A 37 37.33 -24.23 -21.31
C VAL A 37 37.04 -25.42 -22.21
N PHE A 38 36.05 -26.22 -21.82
CA PHE A 38 35.48 -27.29 -22.64
C PHE A 38 34.39 -26.70 -23.54
N ASN A 39 34.72 -26.53 -24.82
CA ASN A 39 33.80 -26.10 -25.86
C ASN A 39 33.00 -27.31 -26.35
N VAL A 40 31.80 -27.49 -25.83
CA VAL A 40 30.94 -28.64 -26.14
C VAL A 40 30.06 -28.31 -27.34
N ALA A 41 30.21 -29.06 -28.43
CA ALA A 41 29.48 -28.82 -29.68
C ALA A 41 27.96 -28.79 -29.44
N ALA A 42 27.27 -27.79 -29.99
CA ALA A 42 25.81 -27.69 -29.94
C ALA A 42 25.16 -28.98 -30.48
N GLY A 43 24.14 -29.47 -29.77
CA GLY A 43 23.49 -30.75 -30.07
C GLY A 43 24.29 -32.00 -29.71
N HIS A 44 25.46 -31.90 -29.06
CA HIS A 44 26.15 -33.06 -28.51
C HIS A 44 25.27 -33.79 -27.49
N THR A 45 25.24 -35.11 -27.54
CA THR A 45 24.47 -35.93 -26.59
C THR A 45 25.33 -37.05 -26.02
N GLU A 46 25.19 -37.32 -24.73
CA GLU A 46 25.81 -38.46 -24.07
C GLU A 46 24.88 -39.07 -23.01
N THR A 47 25.24 -40.27 -22.53
CA THR A 47 24.51 -40.95 -21.45
C THR A 47 25.46 -41.19 -20.29
N SER A 48 25.13 -40.62 -19.13
CA SER A 48 25.93 -40.74 -17.93
C SER A 48 25.12 -40.34 -16.70
N SER A 49 25.41 -40.96 -15.55
CA SER A 49 24.89 -40.59 -14.24
C SER A 49 25.99 -40.67 -13.19
N ASN A 50 25.77 -40.07 -12.04
CA ASN A 50 26.65 -40.10 -10.88
C ASN A 50 28.07 -39.62 -11.17
N LYS A 51 28.23 -38.63 -12.05
CA LYS A 51 29.54 -38.05 -12.35
C LYS A 51 29.95 -37.09 -11.25
N VAL A 52 31.00 -37.46 -10.52
CA VAL A 52 31.53 -36.68 -9.39
C VAL A 52 32.73 -35.86 -9.85
N LEU A 53 32.70 -34.55 -9.66
CA LEU A 53 33.78 -33.61 -9.94
C LEU A 53 34.37 -33.10 -8.63
N THR A 54 35.61 -33.51 -8.31
CA THR A 54 36.31 -33.17 -7.06
C THR A 54 37.56 -32.32 -7.30
N ILE A 55 38.32 -32.59 -8.37
CA ILE A 55 39.55 -31.87 -8.75
C ILE A 55 40.52 -31.63 -7.57
N SER A 56 40.92 -32.68 -6.86
CA SER A 56 41.82 -32.58 -5.70
C SER A 56 43.28 -32.26 -6.07
N THR A 57 43.68 -32.59 -7.31
CA THR A 57 45.01 -32.30 -7.83
C THR A 57 44.96 -30.96 -8.57
N ASN A 58 45.79 -29.98 -8.18
CA ASN A 58 45.82 -28.62 -8.76
C ASN A 58 44.41 -28.02 -8.94
N PRO A 59 43.70 -27.79 -7.82
CA PRO A 59 42.31 -27.36 -7.86
C PRO A 59 42.16 -26.00 -8.55
N PRO A 60 40.97 -25.70 -9.10
CA PRO A 60 40.72 -24.42 -9.74
C PRO A 60 40.74 -23.29 -8.70
N THR A 61 41.10 -22.09 -9.17
CA THR A 61 41.08 -20.84 -8.39
C THR A 61 40.45 -19.74 -9.24
N SER A 62 40.35 -18.52 -8.70
CA SER A 62 39.92 -17.35 -9.44
C SER A 62 40.76 -17.06 -10.70
N LEU A 63 42.00 -17.56 -10.77
CA LEU A 63 42.94 -17.39 -11.88
C LEU A 63 42.95 -18.56 -12.89
N ASN A 64 42.48 -19.75 -12.51
CA ASN A 64 42.50 -20.97 -13.33
C ASN A 64 41.16 -21.71 -13.24
N LYS A 65 40.10 -21.08 -13.76
CA LYS A 65 38.72 -21.57 -13.71
C LYS A 65 38.50 -22.78 -14.64
N VAL A 66 37.45 -23.54 -14.36
CA VAL A 66 36.94 -24.60 -15.23
C VAL A 66 35.62 -24.16 -15.83
N THR A 67 35.45 -24.28 -17.14
CA THR A 67 34.19 -23.93 -17.81
C THR A 67 33.79 -24.99 -18.82
N PHE A 68 32.58 -25.54 -18.69
CA PHE A 68 31.90 -26.30 -19.72
C PHE A 68 30.89 -25.38 -20.40
N VAL A 69 31.05 -25.12 -21.70
CA VAL A 69 30.22 -24.16 -22.42
C VAL A 69 29.78 -24.71 -23.77
N LYS A 70 28.52 -24.47 -24.13
CA LYS A 70 28.02 -24.74 -25.47
C LYS A 70 28.80 -23.94 -26.53
N SER A 71 29.24 -24.63 -27.58
CA SER A 71 29.91 -24.06 -28.74
C SER A 71 29.08 -24.27 -30.00
N GLY A 72 28.79 -23.18 -30.72
CA GLY A 72 28.01 -23.19 -31.95
C GLY A 72 26.51 -22.93 -31.79
N SER A 73 25.83 -22.79 -32.93
CA SER A 73 24.38 -22.60 -33.03
C SER A 73 23.62 -23.91 -32.89
N GLY A 74 22.46 -23.89 -32.26
CA GLY A 74 21.62 -25.08 -32.06
C GLY A 74 21.33 -25.35 -30.58
N THR A 75 20.75 -26.51 -30.32
CA THR A 75 20.36 -26.96 -28.98
C THR A 75 21.57 -27.09 -28.06
N ASN A 76 21.33 -26.93 -26.78
CA ASN A 76 22.34 -27.22 -25.77
C ASN A 76 22.79 -28.68 -25.84
N PRO A 77 24.08 -28.96 -25.58
CA PRO A 77 24.55 -30.30 -25.27
C PRO A 77 23.70 -30.94 -24.17
N LEU A 78 23.42 -32.24 -24.28
CA LEU A 78 22.52 -32.96 -23.38
C LEU A 78 23.21 -34.19 -22.77
N ILE A 79 23.16 -34.28 -21.44
CA ILE A 79 23.46 -35.51 -20.71
C ILE A 79 22.14 -36.17 -20.31
N THR A 80 21.88 -37.34 -20.87
CA THR A 80 20.77 -38.20 -20.46
C THR A 80 21.23 -39.12 -19.34
N ALA A 81 20.49 -39.17 -18.23
CA ALA A 81 20.82 -40.01 -17.09
C ALA A 81 20.76 -41.50 -17.48
N ALA A 82 21.85 -42.22 -17.20
CA ALA A 82 21.80 -43.67 -17.10
C ALA A 82 21.03 -44.10 -15.82
N PRO A 83 20.55 -45.35 -15.72
CA PRO A 83 19.86 -45.83 -14.53
C PRO A 83 20.67 -45.60 -13.25
N GLY A 84 20.00 -45.03 -12.25
CA GLY A 84 20.51 -44.91 -10.89
C GLY A 84 20.76 -46.24 -10.20
N SER A 85 21.41 -46.14 -9.05
CA SER A 85 21.79 -47.25 -8.17
C SER A 85 21.37 -47.03 -6.71
N SER A 86 20.80 -45.88 -6.36
CA SER A 86 20.44 -45.44 -5.02
C SER A 86 19.07 -44.78 -5.03
N SER A 87 18.32 -44.92 -3.93
CA SER A 87 17.02 -44.26 -3.76
C SER A 87 17.09 -42.90 -3.03
N THR A 88 18.31 -42.43 -2.71
CA THR A 88 18.50 -41.24 -1.87
C THR A 88 19.67 -40.34 -2.26
N ALA A 89 20.52 -40.77 -3.21
CA ALA A 89 21.81 -40.12 -3.42
C ALA A 89 22.30 -40.06 -4.87
N ASP A 90 21.49 -40.44 -5.86
CA ASP A 90 21.86 -40.35 -7.26
C ASP A 90 21.69 -38.92 -7.81
N GLY A 91 22.60 -38.56 -8.71
CA GLY A 91 22.50 -37.31 -9.45
C GLY A 91 23.28 -37.39 -10.74
N ILE A 92 22.92 -36.58 -11.73
CA ILE A 92 23.55 -36.64 -13.04
C ILE A 92 24.98 -36.10 -12.94
N ILE A 93 25.13 -34.89 -12.39
CA ILE A 93 26.42 -34.25 -12.07
C ILE A 93 26.47 -33.88 -10.58
N LYS A 94 27.52 -34.32 -9.88
CA LYS A 94 27.82 -33.98 -8.49
C LYS A 94 29.15 -33.24 -8.43
N ILE A 95 29.18 -32.05 -7.84
CA ILE A 95 30.38 -31.26 -7.60
C ILE A 95 30.71 -31.42 -6.12
N ASN A 96 31.89 -31.94 -5.81
CA ASN A 96 32.29 -32.36 -4.49
C ASN A 96 33.55 -31.60 -4.06
N GLY A 97 33.36 -30.41 -3.49
CA GLY A 97 34.46 -29.57 -3.02
C GLY A 97 35.30 -28.91 -4.12
N ALA A 98 34.83 -28.91 -5.38
CA ALA A 98 35.54 -28.29 -6.49
C ALA A 98 35.09 -26.82 -6.67
N ASP A 99 36.03 -25.89 -6.55
CA ASP A 99 35.75 -24.46 -6.64
C ASP A 99 35.84 -23.93 -8.08
N TYR A 100 35.26 -22.74 -8.36
CA TYR A 100 35.40 -22.00 -9.62
C TYR A 100 35.05 -22.80 -10.89
N VAL A 101 34.03 -23.64 -10.81
CA VAL A 101 33.50 -24.42 -11.94
C VAL A 101 32.29 -23.71 -12.54
N THR A 102 32.21 -23.65 -13.87
CA THR A 102 31.04 -23.12 -14.60
C THR A 102 30.47 -24.17 -15.54
N PHE A 103 29.16 -24.40 -15.48
CA PHE A 103 28.38 -25.07 -16.51
C PHE A 103 27.48 -24.03 -17.19
N ASP A 104 27.66 -23.84 -18.50
CA ASP A 104 26.97 -22.83 -19.30
C ASP A 104 26.32 -23.46 -20.53
N GLY A 105 25.02 -23.69 -20.46
CA GLY A 105 24.25 -24.29 -21.55
C GLY A 105 24.50 -25.79 -21.71
N ILE A 106 24.62 -26.53 -20.60
CA ILE A 106 24.70 -28.00 -20.59
C ILE A 106 23.41 -28.54 -19.96
N ASP A 107 22.61 -29.24 -20.75
CA ASP A 107 21.29 -29.72 -20.36
C ASP A 107 21.38 -31.11 -19.72
N LEU A 108 20.48 -31.38 -18.79
CA LEU A 108 20.37 -32.64 -18.06
C LEU A 108 18.94 -33.21 -18.17
N LEU A 109 18.83 -34.50 -18.47
CA LEU A 109 17.55 -35.21 -18.58
C LEU A 109 17.58 -36.51 -17.79
N ASP A 110 16.64 -36.72 -16.88
CA ASP A 110 16.29 -38.06 -16.37
C ASP A 110 15.16 -38.65 -17.24
N PRO A 111 15.43 -39.65 -18.10
CA PRO A 111 14.45 -40.17 -19.03
C PRO A 111 13.40 -41.03 -18.31
N ILE A 112 12.16 -41.04 -18.82
CA ILE A 112 11.05 -41.86 -18.30
C ILE A 112 11.32 -43.38 -18.27
N SER A 113 12.39 -43.83 -18.92
CA SER A 113 12.85 -45.22 -18.86
C SER A 113 13.49 -45.58 -17.52
N ASN A 114 13.98 -44.60 -16.76
CA ASN A 114 14.46 -44.79 -15.40
C ASN A 114 13.24 -44.88 -14.47
N THR A 115 13.13 -45.97 -13.71
CA THR A 115 11.96 -46.26 -12.86
C THR A 115 12.40 -46.72 -11.46
N GLY A 116 11.54 -46.56 -10.46
CA GLY A 116 11.87 -46.95 -9.08
C GLY A 116 13.13 -46.23 -8.59
N ASP A 117 14.08 -46.97 -8.02
CA ASP A 117 15.36 -46.45 -7.52
C ASP A 117 16.37 -46.09 -8.64
N GLN A 118 15.95 -46.17 -9.91
CA GLN A 118 16.79 -45.76 -11.05
C GLN A 118 16.64 -44.28 -11.38
N VAL A 119 15.59 -43.61 -10.86
CA VAL A 119 15.35 -42.19 -11.11
C VAL A 119 16.41 -41.34 -10.43
N MET A 120 16.76 -40.22 -11.04
CA MET A 120 17.75 -39.32 -10.45
C MET A 120 17.11 -38.46 -9.35
N GLU A 121 17.74 -38.40 -8.19
CA GLU A 121 17.39 -37.38 -7.20
C GLU A 121 17.83 -36.00 -7.69
N TRP A 122 19.02 -35.85 -8.27
CA TRP A 122 19.55 -34.52 -8.60
C TRP A 122 19.96 -34.34 -10.05
N GLY A 123 19.72 -33.14 -10.59
CA GLY A 123 20.37 -32.69 -11.83
C GLY A 123 21.82 -32.33 -11.56
N TYR A 124 22.04 -31.11 -11.08
CA TYR A 124 23.33 -30.68 -10.51
C TYR A 124 23.27 -30.69 -8.99
N ALA A 125 24.24 -31.31 -8.34
CA ALA A 125 24.36 -31.32 -6.88
C ALA A 125 25.73 -30.78 -6.43
N LEU A 126 25.77 -29.93 -5.40
CA LEU A 126 26.98 -29.33 -4.83
C LEU A 126 27.13 -29.77 -3.37
N PHE A 127 28.28 -30.36 -3.07
CA PHE A 127 28.60 -31.02 -1.81
C PHE A 127 29.91 -30.53 -1.20
N ARG A 128 30.09 -30.82 0.08
CA ARG A 128 31.36 -30.65 0.80
C ARG A 128 32.17 -31.93 0.64
N ALA A 129 33.42 -31.81 0.22
CA ALA A 129 34.33 -32.96 0.17
C ALA A 129 34.81 -33.37 1.57
N ASP A 130 35.11 -32.37 2.40
CA ASP A 130 35.51 -32.52 3.80
C ASP A 130 35.27 -31.20 4.58
N ILE A 131 35.79 -31.09 5.80
CA ILE A 131 35.64 -29.89 6.65
C ILE A 131 36.39 -28.66 6.13
N ALA A 132 37.35 -28.81 5.23
CA ALA A 132 38.20 -27.74 4.71
C ALA A 132 37.91 -27.41 3.24
N ASN A 133 37.18 -28.27 2.52
CA ASN A 133 36.90 -28.17 1.09
C ASN A 133 35.39 -28.28 0.80
N GLY A 134 34.72 -27.14 0.77
CA GLY A 134 33.35 -26.96 0.27
C GLY A 134 33.35 -26.60 -1.22
N THR A 135 32.17 -26.52 -1.83
CA THR A 135 32.01 -26.08 -3.22
C THR A 135 31.74 -24.58 -3.28
N GLN A 136 32.70 -23.80 -3.77
CA GLN A 136 32.60 -22.34 -3.81
C GLN A 136 32.74 -21.76 -5.22
N ASN A 137 32.15 -20.58 -5.43
CA ASN A 137 32.25 -19.83 -6.68
C ASN A 137 31.82 -20.62 -7.93
N THR A 138 30.92 -21.58 -7.77
CA THR A 138 30.37 -22.36 -8.88
C THR A 138 29.23 -21.61 -9.56
N ILE A 139 29.17 -21.68 -10.89
CA ILE A 139 28.10 -21.07 -11.69
C ILE A 139 27.40 -22.17 -12.51
N ILE A 140 26.07 -22.24 -12.39
CA ILE A 140 25.23 -23.05 -13.29
C ILE A 140 24.30 -22.09 -14.00
N ARG A 141 24.42 -22.00 -15.32
CA ARG A 141 23.61 -21.07 -16.11
C ARG A 141 23.19 -21.59 -17.47
N ASN A 142 22.09 -21.03 -17.96
CA ASN A 142 21.55 -21.30 -19.30
C ASN A 142 21.27 -22.79 -19.58
N CYS A 143 21.15 -23.63 -18.54
CA CYS A 143 20.92 -25.06 -18.65
C CYS A 143 19.42 -25.38 -18.63
N THR A 144 19.00 -26.39 -19.37
CA THR A 144 17.69 -27.05 -19.20
C THR A 144 17.85 -28.30 -18.35
N ILE A 145 17.10 -28.40 -17.26
CA ILE A 145 17.14 -29.55 -16.34
C ILE A 145 15.74 -30.12 -16.26
N THR A 146 15.58 -31.35 -16.76
CA THR A 146 14.30 -32.07 -16.72
C THR A 146 14.50 -33.40 -16.01
N LEU A 147 13.90 -33.57 -14.83
CA LEU A 147 13.97 -34.84 -14.11
C LEU A 147 12.63 -35.59 -14.17
N GLN A 148 12.35 -36.39 -13.14
CA GLN A 148 11.07 -37.04 -12.93
C GLN A 148 10.52 -36.73 -11.53
N LYS A 149 9.30 -36.18 -11.47
CA LYS A 149 8.57 -35.84 -10.23
C LYS A 149 8.02 -37.06 -9.46
N ILE A 150 8.80 -38.14 -9.38
CA ILE A 150 8.43 -39.39 -8.72
C ILE A 150 8.85 -39.39 -7.25
N SER A 151 10.05 -38.89 -6.95
CA SER A 151 10.61 -38.80 -5.59
C SER A 151 10.59 -37.38 -5.07
N ALA A 152 10.35 -37.19 -3.76
CA ALA A 152 10.47 -35.88 -3.10
C ALA A 152 11.90 -35.31 -3.12
N LEU A 153 12.87 -36.17 -3.43
CA LEU A 153 14.28 -35.82 -3.60
C LEU A 153 14.63 -35.40 -5.02
N SER A 154 13.69 -35.45 -5.98
CA SER A 154 13.88 -34.94 -7.34
C SER A 154 14.03 -33.41 -7.32
N ILE A 155 15.28 -32.95 -7.40
CA ILE A 155 15.67 -31.55 -7.30
C ILE A 155 16.53 -31.17 -8.51
N GLY A 156 16.17 -30.09 -9.21
CA GLY A 156 16.94 -29.63 -10.36
C GLY A 156 18.38 -29.24 -10.01
N ILE A 157 18.53 -28.33 -9.04
CA ILE A 157 19.84 -27.93 -8.49
C ILE A 157 19.80 -28.05 -6.97
N TYR A 158 20.73 -28.82 -6.41
CA TYR A 158 20.80 -29.09 -4.97
C TYR A 158 22.15 -28.67 -4.39
N VAL A 159 22.13 -27.91 -3.30
CA VAL A 159 23.32 -27.55 -2.52
C VAL A 159 23.05 -27.96 -1.08
N ALA A 160 23.98 -28.72 -0.48
CA ALA A 160 23.83 -29.16 0.90
C ALA A 160 25.16 -29.25 1.65
N ASN A 161 25.14 -29.00 2.95
CA ASN A 161 26.23 -29.27 3.89
C ASN A 161 26.45 -30.79 4.12
N LYS A 162 26.53 -31.56 3.04
CA LYS A 162 26.68 -33.01 3.03
C LYS A 162 27.82 -33.42 2.11
N ASP A 163 28.33 -34.62 2.33
CA ASP A 163 29.14 -35.33 1.33
C ASP A 163 28.27 -36.01 0.26
N ILE A 164 28.93 -36.62 -0.72
CA ILE A 164 28.28 -37.36 -1.83
C ILE A 164 27.50 -38.61 -1.38
N ASN A 165 27.71 -39.09 -0.15
CA ASN A 165 27.00 -40.22 0.43
C ASN A 165 25.83 -39.79 1.33
N GLY A 166 25.58 -38.48 1.44
CA GLY A 166 24.50 -37.90 2.24
C GLY A 166 24.85 -37.68 3.71
N ILE A 167 26.09 -37.88 4.14
CA ILE A 167 26.57 -37.61 5.50
C ILE A 167 26.71 -36.10 5.69
N THR A 168 26.16 -35.56 6.77
CA THR A 168 26.28 -34.12 7.09
C THR A 168 27.70 -33.76 7.52
N ILE A 169 28.29 -32.75 6.88
CA ILE A 169 29.60 -32.17 7.23
C ILE A 169 29.34 -30.78 7.79
N ASN A 170 29.60 -30.58 9.08
CA ASN A 170 29.56 -29.27 9.72
C ASN A 170 30.99 -28.76 9.94
N THR A 171 31.25 -27.51 9.55
CA THR A 171 32.57 -26.87 9.66
C THR A 171 32.39 -25.38 9.82
N ASP A 172 33.28 -24.73 10.56
CA ASP A 172 33.41 -23.27 10.66
C ASP A 172 34.61 -22.74 9.88
N ILE A 173 35.32 -23.60 9.14
CA ILE A 173 36.40 -23.22 8.24
C ILE A 173 35.76 -22.62 6.98
N PRO A 174 36.03 -21.34 6.63
CA PRO A 174 35.36 -20.69 5.51
C PRO A 174 35.50 -21.42 4.17
N SER A 175 36.65 -22.02 3.88
CA SER A 175 36.87 -22.80 2.66
C SER A 175 36.11 -24.13 2.62
N GLY A 176 35.62 -24.60 3.77
CA GLY A 176 34.80 -25.82 3.90
C GLY A 176 33.31 -25.61 3.64
N LEU A 177 32.88 -24.37 3.36
CA LEU A 177 31.48 -24.00 3.15
C LEU A 177 31.11 -24.00 1.67
N ASN A 178 29.84 -24.22 1.36
CA ASN A 178 29.31 -24.15 0.00
C ASN A 178 28.81 -22.73 -0.32
N SER A 179 29.74 -21.78 -0.49
CA SER A 179 29.45 -20.34 -0.52
C SER A 179 29.74 -19.68 -1.88
N TYR A 180 29.19 -18.50 -2.12
CA TYR A 180 29.42 -17.70 -3.34
C TYR A 180 28.97 -18.36 -4.66
N ASN A 181 28.10 -19.35 -4.60
CA ASN A 181 27.61 -20.06 -5.77
C ASN A 181 26.45 -19.28 -6.42
N LYS A 182 26.34 -19.35 -7.75
CA LYS A 182 25.33 -18.62 -8.52
C LYS A 182 24.59 -19.50 -9.51
N PHE A 183 23.27 -19.38 -9.54
CA PHE A 183 22.41 -20.14 -10.44
C PHE A 183 21.47 -19.20 -11.19
N TYR A 184 21.57 -19.04 -12.52
CA TYR A 184 20.73 -18.09 -13.28
C TYR A 184 20.51 -18.53 -14.73
N GLY A 185 19.42 -18.08 -15.36
CA GLY A 185 19.10 -18.43 -16.74
C GLY A 185 18.72 -19.89 -16.97
N ASN A 186 18.54 -20.70 -15.92
CA ASN A 186 18.24 -22.13 -16.06
C ASN A 186 16.75 -22.37 -16.25
N ASN A 187 16.38 -23.34 -17.09
CA ASN A 187 15.01 -23.83 -17.25
C ASN A 187 14.85 -25.20 -16.58
N ILE A 188 14.16 -25.25 -15.44
CA ILE A 188 14.01 -26.44 -14.60
C ILE A 188 12.55 -26.90 -14.65
N SER A 189 12.31 -28.17 -14.98
CA SER A 189 10.95 -28.70 -15.07
C SER A 189 10.81 -30.18 -14.72
N ASN A 190 9.58 -30.61 -14.44
CA ASN A 190 9.25 -32.00 -14.09
C ASN A 190 10.03 -32.56 -12.89
N VAL A 191 10.31 -31.68 -11.93
CA VAL A 191 11.02 -31.96 -10.68
C VAL A 191 10.03 -31.99 -9.52
N TYR A 192 10.43 -32.48 -8.35
CA TYR A 192 9.64 -32.27 -7.14
C TYR A 192 9.92 -30.89 -6.52
N LYS A 193 11.19 -30.47 -6.55
CA LYS A 193 11.64 -29.13 -6.13
C LYS A 193 12.58 -28.53 -7.18
N GLY A 194 12.55 -27.22 -7.39
CA GLY A 194 13.37 -26.57 -8.40
C GLY A 194 14.84 -26.44 -7.97
N ILE A 195 15.10 -25.45 -7.13
CA ILE A 195 16.44 -25.15 -6.61
C ILE A 195 16.39 -25.21 -5.09
N VAL A 196 17.28 -25.98 -4.49
CA VAL A 196 17.36 -26.17 -3.04
C VAL A 196 18.77 -25.88 -2.57
N VAL A 197 18.93 -24.87 -1.71
CA VAL A 197 20.20 -24.44 -1.12
C VAL A 197 20.08 -24.53 0.39
N ILE A 198 20.65 -25.58 0.98
CA ILE A 198 20.52 -25.89 2.40
C ILE A 198 21.90 -25.91 3.07
N SER A 199 22.00 -25.33 4.28
CA SER A 199 23.25 -25.37 5.07
C SER A 199 23.07 -25.92 6.48
N ALA A 200 24.03 -25.61 7.36
CA ALA A 200 24.02 -25.95 8.77
C ALA A 200 23.03 -25.10 9.58
N THR A 201 22.75 -25.56 10.80
CA THR A 201 21.91 -24.85 11.77
C THR A 201 22.70 -23.83 12.59
N THR A 202 23.98 -24.12 12.88
CA THR A 202 24.90 -23.27 13.66
C THR A 202 25.44 -22.11 12.83
N ILE A 203 25.45 -20.89 13.38
CA ILE A 203 25.72 -19.64 12.65
C ILE A 203 27.06 -19.59 11.91
N ASN A 204 28.16 -19.96 12.56
CA ASN A 204 29.51 -19.94 11.96
C ASN A 204 29.74 -21.09 10.97
N GLN A 205 28.74 -21.97 10.80
CA GLN A 205 28.80 -23.12 9.89
C GLN A 205 27.86 -22.98 8.68
N LYS A 206 27.13 -21.86 8.62
CA LYS A 206 26.19 -21.54 7.54
C LYS A 206 26.95 -21.11 6.30
N ASP A 207 26.49 -21.61 5.16
CA ASP A 207 26.90 -21.11 3.86
C ASP A 207 26.40 -19.68 3.69
N PHE A 208 27.12 -18.91 2.88
CA PHE A 208 26.85 -17.49 2.73
C PHE A 208 27.10 -17.00 1.31
N ASP A 209 26.50 -15.85 0.99
CA ASP A 209 26.65 -15.15 -0.30
C ASP A 209 26.29 -15.99 -1.54
N ASN A 210 25.43 -17.01 -1.38
CA ASN A 210 24.86 -17.72 -2.51
C ASN A 210 23.77 -16.87 -3.20
N GLU A 211 23.65 -17.01 -4.51
CA GLU A 211 22.68 -16.27 -5.33
C GLU A 211 21.83 -17.22 -6.18
N VAL A 212 20.54 -17.28 -5.91
CA VAL A 212 19.54 -17.95 -6.74
C VAL A 212 18.88 -16.91 -7.65
N GLY A 213 19.41 -16.83 -8.86
CA GLY A 213 19.09 -15.84 -9.86
C GLY A 213 19.82 -14.51 -9.63
N VAL A 214 20.12 -13.80 -10.72
CA VAL A 214 21.01 -12.63 -10.73
C VAL A 214 20.34 -11.50 -11.53
N ILE A 215 20.31 -10.30 -10.97
CA ILE A 215 19.74 -9.11 -11.62
C ILE A 215 20.58 -8.75 -12.86
N GLY A 216 19.92 -8.43 -13.97
CA GLY A 216 20.56 -8.12 -15.24
C GLY A 216 21.02 -9.34 -16.05
N GLN A 217 20.85 -10.55 -15.51
CA GLN A 217 21.04 -11.81 -16.24
C GLN A 217 19.69 -12.42 -16.64
N ALA A 218 19.71 -13.47 -17.46
CA ALA A 218 18.50 -14.25 -17.74
C ALA A 218 17.93 -14.86 -16.43
N SER A 219 16.61 -14.84 -16.28
CA SER A 219 15.92 -15.40 -15.11
C SER A 219 16.00 -16.92 -15.07
N ASN A 220 16.04 -17.54 -13.89
CA ASN A 220 15.68 -18.97 -13.82
C ASN A 220 14.17 -19.11 -14.06
N SER A 221 13.77 -20.17 -14.78
CA SER A 221 12.39 -20.58 -15.00
C SER A 221 12.18 -21.95 -14.35
N ILE A 222 11.37 -22.02 -13.29
CA ILE A 222 11.06 -23.26 -12.57
C ILE A 222 9.57 -23.59 -12.78
N THR A 223 9.30 -24.68 -13.50
CA THR A 223 7.94 -25.03 -13.92
C THR A 223 7.57 -26.49 -13.61
N ASN A 224 6.27 -26.80 -13.53
CA ASN A 224 5.76 -28.18 -13.35
C ASN A 224 6.47 -28.92 -12.19
N TRP A 225 6.62 -28.24 -11.05
CA TRP A 225 7.17 -28.80 -9.82
C TRP A 225 6.06 -29.26 -8.86
N GLY A 226 6.39 -30.19 -7.95
CA GLY A 226 5.44 -30.82 -7.02
C GLY A 226 4.69 -32.02 -7.62
N GLY A 227 3.54 -32.39 -7.03
CA GLY A 227 2.66 -33.42 -7.62
C GLY A 227 2.37 -34.66 -6.76
N SER A 228 2.59 -34.63 -5.45
CA SER A 228 2.24 -35.71 -4.52
C SER A 228 1.75 -35.16 -3.17
N THR A 229 1.39 -36.01 -2.21
CA THR A 229 0.85 -35.59 -0.90
C THR A 229 1.91 -35.12 0.11
N ILE A 230 3.10 -34.72 -0.35
CA ILE A 230 4.24 -34.24 0.45
C ILE A 230 4.51 -32.77 0.11
N SER A 231 5.09 -32.01 1.04
CA SER A 231 5.38 -30.59 0.81
C SER A 231 6.36 -30.40 -0.36
N ALA A 232 6.05 -29.44 -1.23
CA ALA A 232 6.86 -29.13 -2.41
C ALA A 232 7.21 -27.64 -2.46
N GLU A 233 8.42 -27.34 -2.94
CA GLU A 233 8.96 -25.99 -3.03
C GLU A 233 9.56 -25.71 -4.41
N GLY A 234 9.23 -24.58 -5.02
CA GLY A 234 9.88 -24.15 -6.26
C GLY A 234 11.35 -23.79 -6.02
N ILE A 235 11.60 -22.89 -5.06
CA ILE A 235 12.94 -22.55 -4.55
C ILE A 235 12.92 -22.65 -3.03
N ARG A 236 13.92 -23.32 -2.44
CA ARG A 236 14.13 -23.37 -0.99
C ARG A 236 15.57 -23.02 -0.65
N CYS A 237 15.76 -21.93 0.08
CA CYS A 237 17.03 -21.56 0.69
C CYS A 237 16.89 -21.64 2.21
N GLU A 238 17.74 -22.42 2.87
CA GLU A 238 17.62 -22.66 4.30
C GLU A 238 18.98 -22.64 5.01
N GLY A 239 19.02 -21.94 6.15
CA GLY A 239 20.23 -21.83 6.95
C GLY A 239 21.36 -21.06 6.26
N GLN A 240 21.03 -20.08 5.42
CA GLN A 240 22.02 -19.27 4.71
C GLN A 240 22.27 -17.92 5.42
N VAL A 241 23.41 -17.29 5.13
CA VAL A 241 23.69 -15.88 5.48
C VAL A 241 23.86 -15.06 4.21
N ASN A 242 23.19 -13.91 4.11
CA ASN A 242 23.26 -13.03 2.94
C ASN A 242 22.85 -13.71 1.61
N ILE A 243 21.87 -14.62 1.67
CA ILE A 243 21.31 -15.24 0.46
C ILE A 243 20.52 -14.20 -0.33
N LYS A 244 20.71 -14.21 -1.65
CA LYS A 244 19.89 -13.46 -2.61
C LYS A 244 19.07 -14.42 -3.45
N ILE A 245 17.76 -14.19 -3.51
CA ILE A 245 16.83 -14.93 -4.37
C ILE A 245 16.20 -13.91 -5.31
N ASN A 246 16.84 -13.68 -6.45
CA ASN A 246 16.53 -12.57 -7.32
C ASN A 246 16.19 -13.02 -8.73
N ASN A 247 15.23 -12.37 -9.41
CA ASN A 247 15.01 -12.57 -10.85
C ASN A 247 14.69 -14.04 -11.24
N ASN A 248 13.74 -14.66 -10.55
CA ASN A 248 13.26 -16.01 -10.86
C ASN A 248 11.79 -16.02 -11.28
N ILE A 249 11.41 -16.90 -12.19
CA ILE A 249 10.03 -17.20 -12.58
C ILE A 249 9.69 -18.59 -12.02
N VAL A 250 8.74 -18.66 -11.10
CA VAL A 250 8.34 -19.90 -10.42
C VAL A 250 6.86 -20.16 -10.66
N ASN A 251 6.54 -21.25 -11.36
CA ASN A 251 5.16 -21.59 -11.73
C ASN A 251 4.89 -23.10 -11.55
N GLY A 252 4.11 -23.49 -10.53
CA GLY A 252 3.81 -24.90 -10.31
C GLY A 252 3.08 -25.18 -9.01
N GLY A 253 3.32 -26.37 -8.44
CA GLY A 253 2.67 -26.84 -7.21
C GLY A 253 1.41 -27.70 -7.43
N ALA A 254 0.99 -27.87 -8.69
CA ALA A 254 -0.21 -28.65 -9.02
C ALA A 254 -0.05 -30.12 -8.61
N GLY A 255 -1.11 -30.70 -8.03
CA GLY A 255 -1.10 -32.08 -7.55
C GLY A 255 -0.59 -32.24 -6.11
N THR A 256 -0.02 -31.19 -5.50
CA THR A 256 0.32 -31.20 -4.07
C THR A 256 -0.95 -31.06 -3.21
N GLY A 257 -1.27 -32.06 -2.39
CA GLY A 257 -2.52 -32.10 -1.60
C GLY A 257 -2.41 -32.87 -0.28
N GLY A 258 -3.51 -32.97 0.47
CA GLY A 258 -3.54 -33.68 1.76
C GLY A 258 -3.06 -32.82 2.93
N ALA A 259 -1.99 -33.20 3.63
CA ALA A 259 -1.46 -32.47 4.78
C ALA A 259 -0.13 -31.73 4.46
N ALA A 260 0.09 -31.38 3.20
CA ALA A 260 1.35 -30.87 2.67
C ALA A 260 1.30 -29.39 2.31
N ALA A 261 2.39 -28.65 2.53
CA ALA A 261 2.50 -27.24 2.13
C ALA A 261 3.01 -27.11 0.68
N THR A 262 2.50 -26.12 -0.04
CA THR A 262 3.03 -25.71 -1.36
C THR A 262 3.64 -24.33 -1.22
N VAL A 263 4.92 -24.18 -1.60
CA VAL A 263 5.64 -22.91 -1.47
C VAL A 263 6.36 -22.57 -2.77
N GLY A 264 6.10 -21.38 -3.33
CA GLY A 264 6.83 -20.92 -4.51
C GLY A 264 8.31 -20.68 -4.19
N ILE A 265 8.58 -19.73 -3.30
CA ILE A 265 9.93 -19.39 -2.82
C ILE A 265 9.95 -19.41 -1.30
N MET A 266 10.93 -20.08 -0.73
CA MET A 266 11.17 -20.17 0.71
C MET A 266 12.59 -19.72 1.04
N ALA A 267 12.74 -18.78 1.97
CA ALA A 267 13.99 -18.43 2.64
C ALA A 267 13.80 -18.60 4.14
N THR A 268 14.48 -19.55 4.78
CA THR A 268 14.24 -19.86 6.20
C THR A 268 15.51 -20.05 7.01
N LEU A 269 15.42 -19.75 8.31
CA LEU A 269 16.36 -20.23 9.30
C LEU A 269 16.01 -21.66 9.74
N PHE A 270 17.02 -22.42 10.16
CA PHE A 270 16.82 -23.59 11.00
C PHE A 270 16.61 -23.18 12.46
N GLY A 271 15.39 -23.36 12.99
CA GLY A 271 15.10 -23.18 14.42
C GLY A 271 15.08 -21.72 14.92
N SER A 272 14.90 -21.55 16.24
CA SER A 272 14.53 -20.29 16.92
C SER A 272 15.67 -19.54 17.62
N LEU A 273 16.93 -19.72 17.20
CA LEU A 273 18.07 -19.04 17.83
C LEU A 273 18.38 -17.69 17.13
N PRO A 274 18.64 -16.60 17.88
CA PRO A 274 18.82 -15.25 17.33
C PRO A 274 20.11 -15.15 16.49
N ASN A 275 20.05 -14.73 15.22
CA ASN A 275 21.22 -14.79 14.31
C ASN A 275 21.11 -13.98 13.00
N ALA A 276 22.15 -13.21 12.68
CA ALA A 276 22.43 -12.32 11.51
C ALA A 276 22.30 -12.89 10.06
N ALA A 277 21.22 -13.60 9.70
CA ALA A 277 20.87 -13.94 8.32
C ALA A 277 20.20 -12.77 7.56
N ASN A 278 20.96 -12.07 6.71
CA ASN A 278 20.37 -11.13 5.76
C ASN A 278 19.74 -11.87 4.57
N TYR A 279 18.51 -11.53 4.23
CA TYR A 279 17.81 -12.07 3.05
C TYR A 279 17.42 -10.95 2.12
N GLU A 280 17.66 -11.15 0.83
CA GLU A 280 17.10 -10.34 -0.24
C GLU A 280 16.30 -11.24 -1.18
N ILE A 281 15.01 -10.98 -1.28
CA ILE A 281 14.11 -11.66 -2.21
C ILE A 281 13.52 -10.60 -3.12
N SER A 282 13.97 -10.53 -4.37
CA SER A 282 13.52 -9.46 -5.27
C SER A 282 13.32 -9.85 -6.72
N HIS A 283 12.49 -9.10 -7.45
CA HIS A 283 12.31 -9.28 -8.90
C HIS A 283 11.85 -10.69 -9.30
N ASN A 284 11.22 -11.45 -8.39
CA ASN A 284 10.69 -12.78 -8.70
C ASN A 284 9.24 -12.68 -9.19
N VAL A 285 8.85 -13.58 -10.10
CA VAL A 285 7.46 -13.78 -10.51
C VAL A 285 7.02 -15.16 -10.02
N VAL A 286 5.97 -15.22 -9.19
CA VAL A 286 5.53 -16.46 -8.54
C VAL A 286 4.05 -16.73 -8.80
N THR A 287 3.76 -17.92 -9.29
CA THR A 287 2.43 -18.51 -9.41
C THR A 287 2.42 -19.88 -8.76
N ILE A 288 1.51 -20.10 -7.81
CA ILE A 288 1.26 -21.43 -7.24
C ILE A 288 -0.14 -21.93 -7.62
N SER A 289 -0.23 -23.17 -8.07
CA SER A 289 -1.49 -23.86 -8.32
C SER A 289 -1.62 -25.00 -7.33
N ALA A 290 -2.29 -24.77 -6.21
CA ALA A 290 -2.27 -25.72 -5.11
C ALA A 290 -3.66 -26.30 -4.81
N ASN A 291 -3.71 -27.59 -4.49
CA ASN A 291 -4.95 -28.28 -4.15
C ASN A 291 -5.29 -28.12 -2.66
N SER A 292 -6.39 -28.73 -2.21
CA SER A 292 -6.81 -28.69 -0.82
C SER A 292 -5.72 -29.27 0.10
N SER A 293 -5.34 -28.50 1.11
CA SER A 293 -4.37 -28.91 2.12
C SER A 293 -4.83 -28.53 3.53
N SER A 294 -4.41 -29.30 4.52
CA SER A 294 -4.49 -28.93 5.94
C SER A 294 -3.30 -28.09 6.40
N GLN A 295 -2.40 -27.63 5.52
CA GLN A 295 -1.26 -26.74 5.82
C GLN A 295 -1.36 -25.42 5.07
N ALA A 296 -0.65 -24.39 5.54
CA ALA A 296 -0.59 -23.09 4.88
C ALA A 296 0.25 -23.14 3.60
N HIS A 297 -0.19 -22.43 2.55
CA HIS A 297 0.56 -22.30 1.30
C HIS A 297 1.08 -20.87 1.14
N TYR A 298 2.19 -20.76 0.41
CA TYR A 298 2.93 -19.50 0.31
C TYR A 298 3.37 -19.25 -1.14
N GLY A 299 3.13 -18.04 -1.65
CA GLY A 299 3.85 -17.60 -2.85
C GLY A 299 5.32 -17.41 -2.50
N ILE A 300 5.60 -16.45 -1.62
CA ILE A 300 6.92 -16.20 -1.04
C ILE A 300 6.83 -16.32 0.49
N ARG A 301 7.81 -16.98 1.10
CA ARG A 301 7.92 -17.12 2.56
C ARG A 301 9.34 -16.83 3.05
N ALA A 302 9.50 -15.87 3.95
CA ALA A 302 10.78 -15.49 4.57
C ALA A 302 10.73 -15.61 6.10
N LEU A 303 11.51 -16.50 6.71
CA LEU A 303 11.61 -16.68 8.17
C LEU A 303 12.96 -16.22 8.68
N ALA A 304 12.96 -15.23 9.58
CA ALA A 304 14.19 -14.64 10.13
C ALA A 304 14.10 -14.37 11.65
N ASN A 305 15.26 -14.18 12.30
CA ASN A 305 15.41 -13.85 13.72
C ASN A 305 16.78 -13.17 13.94
N GLY A 306 16.80 -11.91 14.37
CA GLY A 306 18.03 -11.14 14.60
C GLY A 306 18.53 -10.32 13.40
N ASP A 307 17.68 -10.09 12.39
CA ASP A 307 18.11 -9.85 11.01
C ASP A 307 17.57 -8.61 10.32
N THR A 308 18.15 -8.26 9.16
CA THR A 308 17.51 -7.40 8.16
C THR A 308 16.98 -8.22 6.99
N VAL A 309 15.67 -8.15 6.75
CA VAL A 309 15.00 -8.83 5.62
C VAL A 309 14.53 -7.80 4.59
N ARG A 310 14.85 -8.03 3.32
CA ARG A 310 14.42 -7.20 2.19
C ARG A 310 13.60 -8.02 1.22
N ILE A 311 12.35 -7.62 1.00
CA ILE A 311 11.44 -8.28 0.05
C ILE A 311 10.84 -7.21 -0.84
N HIS A 312 11.31 -7.10 -2.08
CA HIS A 312 10.88 -6.00 -2.95
C HIS A 312 10.81 -6.33 -4.42
N HIS A 313 10.01 -5.60 -5.19
CA HIS A 313 9.90 -5.78 -6.64
C HIS A 313 9.46 -7.20 -7.07
N ASN A 314 8.84 -7.98 -6.17
CA ASN A 314 8.30 -9.29 -6.53
C ASN A 314 6.88 -9.16 -7.07
N ILE A 315 6.50 -10.07 -7.96
CA ILE A 315 5.14 -10.23 -8.48
C ILE A 315 4.62 -11.59 -8.04
N ILE A 316 3.55 -11.62 -7.24
CA ILE A 316 2.85 -12.84 -6.86
C ILE A 316 1.46 -12.81 -7.46
N GLU A 317 1.24 -13.67 -8.46
CA GLU A 317 0.06 -13.56 -9.29
C GLU A 317 -0.54 -14.88 -9.75
N ASN A 318 -1.84 -14.82 -10.03
CA ASN A 318 -2.63 -15.93 -10.59
C ASN A 318 -2.54 -17.21 -9.75
N CYS A 319 -2.21 -17.09 -8.46
CA CYS A 319 -2.16 -18.24 -7.57
C CYS A 319 -3.57 -18.76 -7.33
N VAL A 320 -3.72 -20.09 -7.29
CA VAL A 320 -4.97 -20.77 -6.99
C VAL A 320 -4.76 -21.66 -5.77
N SER A 321 -5.67 -21.56 -4.80
CA SER A 321 -5.63 -22.36 -3.57
C SER A 321 -7.03 -22.65 -3.01
N SER A 322 -7.17 -23.66 -2.15
CA SER A 322 -8.47 -24.14 -1.68
C SER A 322 -8.49 -24.68 -0.23
N GLN A 323 -7.56 -24.24 0.63
CA GLN A 323 -7.45 -24.70 2.02
C GLN A 323 -8.64 -24.25 2.87
N THR A 324 -9.16 -25.15 3.72
CA THR A 324 -10.35 -24.88 4.54
C THR A 324 -10.03 -24.46 5.97
N THR A 325 -8.89 -24.89 6.51
CA THR A 325 -8.49 -24.60 7.91
C THR A 325 -7.34 -23.61 7.99
N ASN A 326 -6.30 -23.79 7.17
CA ASN A 326 -5.09 -22.95 7.16
C ASN A 326 -5.16 -21.84 6.10
N SER A 327 -4.16 -20.96 6.11
CA SER A 327 -4.13 -19.78 5.24
C SER A 327 -3.42 -20.01 3.90
N PHE A 328 -3.88 -19.28 2.89
CA PHE A 328 -3.06 -18.93 1.75
C PHE A 328 -2.38 -17.59 2.05
N ASN A 329 -1.06 -17.51 1.88
CA ASN A 329 -0.29 -16.28 2.04
C ASN A 329 0.44 -15.98 0.73
N ALA A 330 0.13 -14.88 0.02
CA ALA A 330 0.83 -14.58 -1.22
C ALA A 330 2.31 -14.23 -0.95
N LEU A 331 2.55 -13.37 0.04
CA LEU A 331 3.86 -13.02 0.57
C LEU A 331 3.80 -13.08 2.09
N ALA A 332 4.70 -13.85 2.71
CA ALA A 332 4.82 -13.93 4.17
C ALA A 332 6.26 -13.65 4.63
N HIS A 333 6.39 -12.77 5.61
CA HIS A 333 7.54 -12.69 6.49
C HIS A 333 7.12 -13.17 7.89
N ASP A 334 7.63 -14.32 8.32
CA ASP A 334 7.26 -14.96 9.59
C ASP A 334 8.43 -14.81 10.60
N PRO A 335 8.47 -13.78 11.45
CA PRO A 335 9.53 -13.65 12.45
C PRO A 335 9.43 -14.77 13.50
N VAL A 336 10.57 -15.40 13.80
CA VAL A 336 10.71 -16.48 14.82
C VAL A 336 11.61 -15.99 15.95
N GLY A 337 11.17 -14.93 16.63
CA GLY A 337 11.97 -14.16 17.59
C GLY A 337 11.93 -12.66 17.25
N THR A 338 12.98 -11.91 17.59
CA THR A 338 13.04 -10.47 17.29
C THR A 338 13.89 -10.22 16.04
N VAL A 339 13.27 -9.70 15.00
CA VAL A 339 13.96 -9.26 13.77
C VAL A 339 14.40 -7.81 13.92
N ASN A 340 15.61 -7.46 13.47
CA ASN A 340 16.12 -6.09 13.58
C ASN A 340 15.38 -5.14 12.65
N ALA A 341 15.22 -5.52 11.38
CA ALA A 341 14.49 -4.73 10.40
C ALA A 341 13.86 -5.60 9.29
N ALA A 342 12.73 -5.15 8.78
CA ALA A 342 12.12 -5.73 7.59
C ALA A 342 11.64 -4.60 6.66
N TYR A 343 12.11 -4.63 5.42
CA TYR A 343 11.75 -3.67 4.36
C TYR A 343 11.00 -4.42 3.26
N ILE A 344 9.70 -4.15 3.15
CA ILE A 344 8.81 -4.82 2.19
C ILE A 344 8.17 -3.78 1.30
N HIS A 345 8.63 -3.66 0.07
CA HIS A 345 8.21 -2.56 -0.80
C HIS A 345 8.21 -2.88 -2.28
N ASP A 346 7.47 -2.10 -3.07
CA ASP A 346 7.38 -2.26 -4.54
C ASP A 346 6.96 -3.66 -4.99
N ASN A 347 6.30 -4.46 -4.14
CA ASN A 347 5.77 -5.76 -4.54
C ASN A 347 4.38 -5.59 -5.17
N ILE A 348 4.07 -6.44 -6.14
CA ILE A 348 2.75 -6.53 -6.78
C ILE A 348 2.13 -7.88 -6.42
N ILE A 349 0.97 -7.86 -5.77
CA ILE A 349 0.21 -9.07 -5.42
C ILE A 349 -1.15 -8.99 -6.09
N ARG A 350 -1.38 -9.81 -7.12
CA ARG A 350 -2.57 -9.65 -7.95
C ARG A 350 -3.24 -10.91 -8.45
N ASN A 351 -4.54 -10.83 -8.71
CA ASN A 351 -5.32 -11.89 -9.39
C ASN A 351 -5.22 -13.27 -8.73
N ASN A 352 -4.90 -13.34 -7.43
CA ASN A 352 -4.85 -14.61 -6.70
C ASN A 352 -6.25 -15.02 -6.27
N SER A 353 -6.58 -16.31 -6.36
CA SER A 353 -7.89 -16.87 -6.00
C SER A 353 -7.77 -17.95 -4.91
N HIS A 354 -8.53 -17.78 -3.84
CA HIS A 354 -8.64 -18.77 -2.76
C HIS A 354 -10.11 -19.20 -2.58
N SER A 355 -10.43 -20.45 -2.91
CA SER A 355 -11.81 -20.97 -2.85
C SER A 355 -12.19 -21.63 -1.53
N GLY A 356 -11.20 -21.93 -0.68
CA GLY A 356 -11.43 -22.57 0.60
C GLY A 356 -11.99 -21.62 1.65
N THR A 357 -12.35 -22.15 2.83
CA THR A 357 -12.84 -21.36 3.97
C THR A 357 -11.72 -20.73 4.80
N GLY A 358 -10.47 -21.15 4.61
CA GLY A 358 -9.29 -20.62 5.28
C GLY A 358 -9.06 -19.13 4.98
N THR A 359 -8.16 -18.50 5.75
CA THR A 359 -7.84 -17.07 5.54
C THR A 359 -6.99 -16.87 4.30
N SER A 360 -7.29 -15.85 3.51
CA SER A 360 -6.47 -15.44 2.37
C SER A 360 -5.72 -14.15 2.72
N THR A 361 -4.41 -14.24 2.95
CA THR A 361 -3.58 -13.08 3.29
C THR A 361 -2.69 -12.73 2.11
N MET A 362 -2.73 -11.49 1.65
CA MET A 362 -1.89 -11.08 0.52
C MET A 362 -0.45 -10.83 1.02
N LEU A 363 -0.29 -9.94 1.99
CA LEU A 363 0.99 -9.63 2.61
C LEU A 363 0.88 -9.87 4.12
N ASN A 364 1.59 -10.89 4.61
CA ASN A 364 1.69 -11.19 6.04
C ASN A 364 3.09 -10.84 6.55
N THR A 365 3.21 -10.00 7.58
CA THR A 365 4.45 -9.85 8.37
C THR A 365 4.29 -10.33 9.81
N GLY A 366 3.12 -10.92 10.12
CA GLY A 366 2.68 -11.32 11.44
C GLY A 366 3.00 -12.76 11.80
N SER A 367 3.64 -12.96 12.96
CA SER A 367 3.72 -14.24 13.67
C SER A 367 3.39 -14.02 15.14
N ALA A 368 2.60 -14.90 15.75
CA ALA A 368 2.28 -14.83 17.18
C ALA A 368 3.51 -15.03 18.10
N SER A 369 4.64 -15.48 17.53
CA SER A 369 5.85 -15.83 18.28
C SER A 369 7.05 -14.91 18.02
N GLY A 370 6.90 -13.81 17.26
CA GLY A 370 8.01 -12.92 16.92
C GLY A 370 7.63 -11.44 16.82
N SER A 371 8.63 -10.56 16.95
CA SER A 371 8.52 -9.10 16.84
C SER A 371 9.50 -8.54 15.82
N ILE A 372 9.22 -7.34 15.30
CA ILE A 372 10.12 -6.64 14.37
C ILE A 372 10.43 -5.25 14.92
N ASN A 373 11.72 -4.95 15.13
CA ASN A 373 12.15 -3.67 15.71
C ASN A 373 11.97 -2.49 14.76
N ASP A 374 12.14 -2.67 13.45
CA ASP A 374 11.90 -1.66 12.40
C ASP A 374 11.21 -2.31 11.19
N LEU A 375 9.88 -2.27 11.14
CA LEU A 375 9.09 -2.77 10.01
C LEU A 375 8.64 -1.61 9.13
N LYS A 376 9.03 -1.62 7.85
CA LYS A 376 8.53 -0.69 6.84
C LYS A 376 7.87 -1.43 5.69
N ILE A 377 6.62 -1.09 5.43
CA ILE A 377 5.82 -1.63 4.32
C ILE A 377 5.36 -0.48 3.46
N TYR A 378 5.90 -0.33 2.25
CA TYR A 378 5.58 0.83 1.43
C TYR A 378 5.56 0.58 -0.07
N SER A 379 4.84 1.39 -0.83
CA SER A 379 4.79 1.32 -2.30
C SER A 379 4.38 -0.05 -2.87
N ASN A 380 3.73 -0.92 -2.08
CA ASN A 380 3.21 -2.19 -2.58
C ASN A 380 1.86 -1.98 -3.27
N GLN A 381 1.57 -2.79 -4.28
CA GLN A 381 0.28 -2.85 -4.96
C GLN A 381 -0.41 -4.19 -4.73
N ILE A 382 -1.61 -4.18 -4.17
CA ILE A 382 -2.37 -5.40 -3.86
C ILE A 382 -3.76 -5.30 -4.50
N TYR A 383 -4.00 -6.03 -5.59
CA TYR A 383 -5.26 -5.87 -6.32
C TYR A 383 -5.81 -7.06 -7.08
N GLY A 384 -7.12 -7.08 -7.31
CA GLY A 384 -7.78 -8.13 -8.10
C GLY A 384 -7.79 -9.51 -7.43
N ASN A 385 -7.40 -9.60 -6.16
CA ASN A 385 -7.38 -10.87 -5.44
C ASN A 385 -8.79 -11.22 -4.94
N GLN A 386 -9.13 -12.50 -5.01
CA GLN A 386 -10.46 -12.98 -4.70
C GLN A 386 -10.42 -14.13 -3.72
N LYS A 387 -11.32 -14.09 -2.75
CA LYS A 387 -11.67 -15.26 -1.95
C LYS A 387 -13.03 -15.75 -2.42
N THR A 388 -13.00 -16.77 -3.28
CA THR A 388 -14.15 -17.25 -4.05
C THR A 388 -15.02 -18.25 -3.28
N GLY A 389 -14.57 -18.68 -2.10
CA GLY A 389 -15.36 -19.48 -1.17
C GLY A 389 -16.56 -18.71 -0.61
N VAL A 390 -17.53 -19.45 -0.05
CA VAL A 390 -18.82 -18.91 0.43
C VAL A 390 -18.71 -17.99 1.66
N SER A 391 -17.57 -18.02 2.37
CA SER A 391 -17.30 -17.17 3.53
C SER A 391 -15.81 -17.18 3.91
N GLY A 392 -15.43 -16.34 4.89
CA GLY A 392 -14.13 -16.32 5.55
C GLY A 392 -13.42 -14.97 5.41
N ASN A 393 -12.13 -14.94 5.72
CA ASN A 393 -11.38 -13.69 5.85
C ASN A 393 -10.38 -13.48 4.71
N MET A 394 -10.23 -12.22 4.29
CA MET A 394 -9.15 -11.73 3.47
C MET A 394 -8.45 -10.57 4.17
N SER A 395 -7.13 -10.63 4.27
CA SER A 395 -6.31 -9.51 4.78
C SER A 395 -5.31 -9.10 3.70
N CYS A 396 -5.35 -7.84 3.27
CA CYS A 396 -4.42 -7.36 2.25
C CYS A 396 -3.03 -7.15 2.86
N ILE A 397 -2.93 -6.38 3.94
CA ILE A 397 -1.70 -6.24 4.74
C ILE A 397 -2.00 -6.65 6.18
N THR A 398 -1.23 -7.61 6.71
CA THR A 398 -1.22 -7.97 8.13
C THR A 398 0.15 -7.71 8.74
N VAL A 399 0.20 -7.11 9.93
CA VAL A 399 1.46 -6.75 10.62
C VAL A 399 1.58 -7.37 12.02
N PRO A 400 2.81 -7.62 12.55
CA PRO A 400 3.09 -8.18 13.89
C PRO A 400 3.08 -7.10 14.99
N ASP A 401 3.47 -7.49 16.21
CA ASP A 401 3.96 -6.56 17.23
C ASP A 401 5.35 -5.99 16.84
N GLY A 402 5.58 -4.70 17.09
CA GLY A 402 6.86 -4.04 16.75
C GLY A 402 6.79 -2.52 16.62
N SER A 403 7.77 -1.92 15.93
CA SER A 403 7.68 -0.55 15.40
C SER A 403 7.31 -0.63 13.92
N ILE A 404 6.14 -0.11 13.58
CA ILE A 404 5.49 -0.32 12.29
C ILE A 404 5.35 1.01 11.56
N GLU A 405 5.79 1.06 10.31
CA GLU A 405 5.49 2.13 9.36
C GLU A 405 4.92 1.51 8.07
N CYS A 406 3.66 1.80 7.78
CA CYS A 406 2.94 1.32 6.60
C CYS A 406 2.47 2.51 5.78
N TYR A 407 3.06 2.76 4.61
CA TYR A 407 2.79 3.98 3.87
C TYR A 407 2.84 3.86 2.35
N ASP A 408 2.15 4.74 1.64
CA ASP A 408 2.14 4.81 0.17
C ASP A 408 1.79 3.49 -0.53
N ASN A 409 1.08 2.57 0.13
CA ASN A 409 0.59 1.34 -0.49
C ASN A 409 -0.74 1.58 -1.21
N GLN A 410 -0.96 0.84 -2.31
CA GLN A 410 -2.21 0.84 -3.06
C GLN A 410 -2.91 -0.52 -2.91
N ILE A 411 -4.13 -0.51 -2.40
CA ILE A 411 -4.90 -1.74 -2.13
C ILE A 411 -6.27 -1.59 -2.77
N TYR A 412 -6.55 -2.36 -3.83
CA TYR A 412 -7.80 -2.15 -4.58
C TYR A 412 -8.38 -3.35 -5.32
N ASN A 413 -9.66 -3.32 -5.67
CA ASN A 413 -10.35 -4.38 -6.43
C ASN A 413 -10.21 -5.79 -5.79
N ASN A 414 -10.13 -5.88 -4.47
CA ASN A 414 -10.05 -7.17 -3.77
C ASN A 414 -11.42 -7.57 -3.24
N SER A 415 -11.83 -8.83 -3.38
CA SER A 415 -13.23 -9.21 -3.12
C SER A 415 -13.46 -10.60 -2.55
N ILE A 416 -14.62 -10.74 -1.89
CA ILE A 416 -15.30 -11.99 -1.58
C ILE A 416 -16.61 -11.97 -2.39
N PRO A 417 -16.59 -12.38 -3.69
CA PRO A 417 -17.71 -12.09 -4.60
C PRO A 417 -18.95 -12.94 -4.34
N ASN A 418 -18.78 -14.17 -3.82
CA ASN A 418 -19.83 -15.18 -3.75
C ASN A 418 -20.22 -15.54 -2.31
N SER A 419 -20.17 -14.56 -1.38
CA SER A 419 -20.46 -14.86 0.02
C SER A 419 -21.93 -15.26 0.23
N SER A 420 -22.18 -16.22 1.11
CA SER A 420 -23.52 -16.74 1.42
C SER A 420 -23.60 -17.33 2.84
N GLY A 421 -24.83 -17.62 3.30
CA GLY A 421 -25.07 -18.21 4.62
C GLY A 421 -24.85 -17.23 5.78
N THR A 422 -24.62 -17.77 6.98
CA THR A 422 -24.55 -17.01 8.24
C THR A 422 -23.13 -16.78 8.76
N SER A 423 -22.12 -17.43 8.16
CA SER A 423 -20.71 -17.27 8.53
C SER A 423 -20.18 -15.90 8.08
N ALA A 424 -19.36 -15.25 8.91
CA ALA A 424 -18.85 -13.93 8.58
C ALA A 424 -17.93 -13.95 7.34
N SER A 425 -18.01 -12.88 6.55
CA SER A 425 -17.07 -12.60 5.47
C SER A 425 -16.38 -11.27 5.76
N THR A 426 -15.05 -11.29 5.75
CA THR A 426 -14.26 -10.17 6.24
C THR A 426 -13.18 -9.77 5.25
N ILE A 427 -13.04 -8.47 4.99
CA ILE A 427 -11.91 -7.90 4.26
C ILE A 427 -11.24 -6.80 5.08
N TYR A 428 -9.91 -6.87 5.20
CA TYR A 428 -9.10 -5.78 5.74
C TYR A 428 -8.14 -5.25 4.68
N GLY A 429 -8.09 -3.94 4.48
CA GLY A 429 -7.02 -3.30 3.72
C GLY A 429 -5.71 -3.37 4.48
N TYR A 430 -5.68 -2.75 5.65
CA TYR A 430 -4.63 -2.92 6.66
C TYR A 430 -5.21 -3.55 7.93
N PHE A 431 -4.51 -4.53 8.48
CA PHE A 431 -4.87 -5.18 9.72
C PHE A 431 -3.67 -5.38 10.63
N ASN A 432 -3.72 -4.77 11.81
CA ASN A 432 -2.85 -5.14 12.90
C ASN A 432 -3.59 -6.12 13.82
N SER A 433 -3.22 -7.39 13.71
CA SER A 433 -3.86 -8.50 14.43
C SER A 433 -3.27 -8.75 15.82
N PHE A 434 -2.17 -8.08 16.19
CA PHE A 434 -1.45 -8.31 17.44
C PHE A 434 -1.54 -7.11 18.38
N ASN A 435 -1.15 -7.36 19.63
CA ASN A 435 -1.72 -6.65 20.75
C ASN A 435 -0.89 -5.46 21.25
N ASN A 436 0.41 -5.37 20.91
CA ASN A 436 1.33 -4.43 21.55
C ASN A 436 2.46 -3.93 20.62
N PRO A 437 2.17 -3.23 19.50
CA PRO A 437 3.20 -2.45 18.85
C PRO A 437 3.75 -1.39 19.80
N VAL A 438 5.04 -1.10 19.72
CA VAL A 438 5.62 0.10 20.35
C VAL A 438 5.10 1.34 19.62
N LYS A 439 5.09 1.28 18.29
CA LYS A 439 4.69 2.36 17.39
C LYS A 439 3.95 1.79 16.19
N GLU A 440 2.89 2.46 15.76
CA GLU A 440 2.10 2.12 14.58
C GLU A 440 1.79 3.37 13.77
N LYS A 441 2.50 3.57 12.66
CA LYS A 441 2.26 4.67 11.73
C LYS A 441 1.69 4.15 10.42
N ILE A 442 0.54 4.68 10.02
CA ILE A 442 -0.18 4.27 8.81
C ILE A 442 -0.52 5.53 8.05
N TYR A 443 0.18 5.82 6.94
CA TYR A 443 0.01 7.09 6.24
C TYR A 443 0.17 7.05 4.74
N GLY A 444 -0.49 7.94 4.00
CA GLY A 444 -0.34 8.01 2.53
C GLY A 444 -0.90 6.79 1.77
N ASN A 445 -1.53 5.82 2.44
CA ASN A 445 -2.08 4.64 1.77
C ASN A 445 -3.38 4.98 1.04
N VAL A 446 -3.59 4.34 -0.11
CA VAL A 446 -4.83 4.46 -0.90
C VAL A 446 -5.52 3.11 -0.95
N ILE A 447 -6.71 3.00 -0.34
CA ILE A 447 -7.45 1.75 -0.16
C ILE A 447 -8.84 1.92 -0.75
N TYR A 448 -9.18 1.18 -1.80
CA TYR A 448 -10.49 1.32 -2.44
C TYR A 448 -11.03 0.10 -3.14
N ASN A 449 -12.31 0.09 -3.51
CA ASN A 449 -12.99 -1.02 -4.19
C ASN A 449 -12.76 -2.38 -3.49
N LEU A 450 -13.01 -2.43 -2.18
CA LEU A 450 -13.02 -3.68 -1.41
C LEU A 450 -14.46 -4.14 -1.26
N THR A 451 -14.77 -5.35 -1.75
CA THR A 451 -16.16 -5.78 -1.91
C THR A 451 -16.43 -7.17 -1.31
N VAL A 452 -17.42 -7.25 -0.42
CA VAL A 452 -18.08 -8.50 -0.02
C VAL A 452 -19.43 -8.56 -0.70
N GLY A 453 -19.51 -9.34 -1.78
CA GLY A 453 -20.72 -9.54 -2.59
C GLY A 453 -21.48 -10.81 -2.24
N GLY A 454 -22.60 -11.07 -2.92
CA GLY A 454 -23.44 -12.25 -2.72
C GLY A 454 -24.66 -11.98 -1.83
N PHE A 455 -25.05 -12.97 -1.01
CA PHE A 455 -26.27 -12.93 -0.18
C PHE A 455 -26.01 -13.36 1.27
N ASN A 456 -24.80 -13.10 1.78
CA ASN A 456 -24.47 -13.40 3.17
C ASN A 456 -25.38 -12.63 4.14
N THR A 457 -25.74 -13.24 5.26
CA THR A 457 -26.65 -12.65 6.27
C THR A 457 -25.98 -12.47 7.63
N SER A 458 -24.66 -12.68 7.72
CA SER A 458 -23.94 -12.55 8.99
C SER A 458 -23.97 -11.12 9.52
N SER A 459 -24.27 -10.98 10.80
CA SER A 459 -24.20 -9.72 11.54
C SER A 459 -22.76 -9.26 11.82
N SER A 460 -21.80 -10.17 11.67
CA SER A 460 -20.38 -9.98 12.02
C SER A 460 -19.45 -9.83 10.82
N SER A 461 -19.99 -9.77 9.59
CA SER A 461 -19.18 -9.44 8.41
C SER A 461 -18.61 -8.03 8.53
N ILE A 462 -17.36 -7.85 8.13
CA ILE A 462 -16.62 -6.58 8.27
C ILE A 462 -15.90 -6.29 6.96
N ILE A 463 -15.97 -5.04 6.52
CA ILE A 463 -14.93 -4.47 5.67
C ILE A 463 -14.33 -3.32 6.44
N ALA A 464 -13.03 -3.35 6.70
CA ALA A 464 -12.32 -2.19 7.24
C ALA A 464 -11.15 -1.80 6.33
N GLY A 465 -11.11 -0.53 5.93
CA GLY A 465 -9.96 0.01 5.21
C GLY A 465 -8.69 -0.13 6.06
N ILE A 466 -8.74 0.43 7.28
CA ILE A 466 -7.69 0.28 8.30
C ILE A 466 -8.30 -0.28 9.58
N ARG A 467 -7.75 -1.37 10.10
CA ARG A 467 -8.04 -1.89 11.45
C ARG A 467 -6.76 -1.95 12.29
N SER A 468 -6.61 -0.97 13.18
CA SER A 468 -5.44 -0.78 14.06
C SER A 468 -5.70 -1.34 15.46
N ASN A 469 -4.94 -2.38 15.81
CA ASN A 469 -4.84 -3.07 17.11
C ASN A 469 -6.17 -3.65 17.65
N LEU A 470 -6.11 -4.80 18.30
CA LEU A 470 -7.25 -5.46 18.96
C LEU A 470 -7.16 -5.49 20.49
N SER A 471 -6.01 -5.11 21.04
CA SER A 471 -5.72 -5.15 22.47
C SER A 471 -6.35 -4.01 23.24
N THR A 472 -6.43 -4.16 24.55
CA THR A 472 -6.81 -3.13 25.54
C THR A 472 -5.58 -2.42 26.14
N SER A 473 -4.37 -2.75 25.67
CA SER A 473 -3.09 -2.26 26.22
C SER A 473 -2.82 -0.78 25.93
N SER A 474 -2.26 -0.09 26.92
CA SER A 474 -2.22 1.37 27.01
C SER A 474 -0.88 2.01 26.60
N THR A 475 0.03 1.31 25.92
CA THR A 475 1.41 1.81 25.66
C THR A 475 1.72 2.20 24.21
N THR A 476 0.98 1.70 23.22
CA THR A 476 1.27 1.95 21.79
C THR A 476 1.09 3.42 21.39
N LEU A 477 2.03 3.96 20.61
CA LEU A 477 1.91 5.25 19.93
C LEU A 477 1.41 5.06 18.50
N LYS A 478 0.30 5.71 18.14
CA LYS A 478 -0.36 5.55 16.83
C LYS A 478 -0.49 6.87 16.09
N GLU A 479 -0.17 6.84 14.80
CA GLU A 479 -0.45 7.92 13.85
C GLU A 479 -1.10 7.32 12.60
N ILE A 480 -2.34 7.68 12.33
CA ILE A 480 -3.10 7.25 11.15
C ILE A 480 -3.46 8.52 10.38
N ASN A 481 -2.72 8.83 9.32
CA ASN A 481 -2.88 10.13 8.65
C ASN A 481 -2.65 10.13 7.15
N ASN A 482 -3.22 11.10 6.43
CA ASN A 482 -3.06 11.22 4.97
C ASN A 482 -3.47 9.96 4.18
N ASN A 483 -4.30 9.08 4.74
CA ASN A 483 -4.82 7.93 4.01
C ASN A 483 -6.07 8.33 3.23
N ILE A 484 -6.27 7.72 2.05
CA ILE A 484 -7.46 7.88 1.21
C ILE A 484 -8.18 6.53 1.15
N ILE A 485 -9.39 6.47 1.68
CA ILE A 485 -10.17 5.24 1.79
C ILE A 485 -11.54 5.46 1.16
N TYR A 486 -11.89 4.71 0.11
CA TYR A 486 -13.18 4.86 -0.55
C TYR A 486 -13.69 3.63 -1.29
N ASP A 487 -14.93 3.65 -1.76
CA ASP A 487 -15.54 2.55 -2.54
C ASP A 487 -15.44 1.19 -1.80
N LEU A 488 -15.83 1.15 -0.53
CA LEU A 488 -15.90 -0.10 0.24
C LEU A 488 -17.34 -0.57 0.28
N SER A 489 -17.62 -1.83 -0.08
CA SER A 489 -18.99 -2.31 -0.19
C SER A 489 -19.24 -3.71 0.40
N SER A 490 -20.28 -3.85 1.23
CA SER A 490 -20.68 -5.13 1.82
C SER A 490 -22.18 -5.37 1.66
N VAL A 491 -22.60 -6.63 1.60
CA VAL A 491 -24.01 -7.05 1.62
C VAL A 491 -24.53 -7.39 3.02
N SER A 492 -23.68 -7.40 4.04
CA SER A 492 -24.03 -7.73 5.43
C SER A 492 -23.12 -7.06 6.48
N GLY A 493 -23.36 -7.35 7.76
CA GLY A 493 -22.70 -6.73 8.92
C GLY A 493 -23.55 -5.62 9.54
N ASN A 494 -24.04 -5.82 10.77
CA ASN A 494 -25.02 -4.93 11.42
C ASN A 494 -24.74 -4.63 12.90
N THR A 495 -23.63 -5.11 13.45
CA THR A 495 -23.25 -4.83 14.85
C THR A 495 -22.31 -3.63 14.92
N THR A 496 -22.10 -3.08 16.11
CA THR A 496 -21.02 -2.11 16.37
C THR A 496 -19.62 -2.67 16.07
N LEU A 497 -19.49 -3.99 15.93
CA LEU A 497 -18.25 -4.69 15.60
C LEU A 497 -18.29 -5.28 14.17
N GLY A 498 -19.33 -4.97 13.39
CA GLY A 498 -19.56 -5.39 12.01
C GLY A 498 -19.86 -4.20 11.10
N GLY A 499 -19.89 -4.43 9.78
CA GLY A 499 -20.25 -3.42 8.78
C GLY A 499 -19.07 -2.90 7.97
N VAL A 500 -19.24 -1.74 7.34
CA VAL A 500 -18.23 -1.12 6.46
C VAL A 500 -17.61 0.08 7.17
N ILE A 501 -16.31 0.02 7.45
CA ILE A 501 -15.61 0.98 8.28
C ILE A 501 -14.39 1.52 7.51
N GLY A 502 -14.22 2.84 7.47
CA GLY A 502 -13.01 3.43 6.88
C GLY A 502 -11.79 3.15 7.75
N ILE A 503 -11.77 3.75 8.94
CA ILE A 503 -10.70 3.60 9.93
C ILE A 503 -11.30 3.07 11.23
N TRP A 504 -10.80 1.94 11.72
CA TRP A 504 -11.11 1.37 13.02
C TRP A 504 -9.84 1.33 13.88
N SER A 505 -9.81 2.10 14.96
CA SER A 505 -8.73 2.08 15.95
C SER A 505 -9.21 1.64 17.33
N SER A 506 -8.43 0.79 18.00
CA SER A 506 -8.70 0.36 19.38
C SER A 506 -7.45 0.48 20.26
N ALA A 507 -7.59 0.94 21.49
CA ALA A 507 -6.53 1.19 22.46
C ALA A 507 -5.38 2.10 21.99
N GLY A 508 -4.30 2.14 22.77
CA GLY A 508 -3.13 3.01 22.57
C GLY A 508 -2.92 4.03 23.69
N ALA A 509 -1.65 4.36 23.96
CA ALA A 509 -1.25 5.46 24.85
C ALA A 509 -1.63 6.80 24.26
N ASN A 510 -1.30 6.97 22.98
CA ASN A 510 -1.52 8.17 22.20
C ASN A 510 -1.92 7.75 20.78
N THR A 511 -3.14 8.09 20.40
CA THR A 511 -3.74 7.71 19.13
C THR A 511 -4.14 8.96 18.37
N LYS A 512 -3.40 9.28 17.31
CA LYS A 512 -3.70 10.42 16.42
C LYS A 512 -4.26 9.91 15.09
N ILE A 513 -5.45 10.37 14.73
CA ILE A 513 -6.12 10.05 13.47
C ILE A 513 -6.38 11.38 12.77
N TYR A 514 -5.60 11.72 11.74
CA TYR A 514 -5.71 13.06 11.15
C TYR A 514 -5.45 13.18 9.66
N SER A 515 -6.04 14.19 9.01
CA SER A 515 -5.82 14.44 7.57
C SER A 515 -6.17 13.25 6.67
N ASN A 516 -7.04 12.34 7.11
CA ASN A 516 -7.52 11.24 6.28
C ASN A 516 -8.75 11.67 5.46
N LYS A 517 -8.90 11.09 4.27
CA LYS A 517 -10.10 11.20 3.43
C LYS A 517 -10.82 9.86 3.43
N VAL A 518 -12.06 9.82 3.93
CA VAL A 518 -12.86 8.59 4.01
C VAL A 518 -14.22 8.84 3.38
N TYR A 519 -14.53 8.17 2.27
CA TYR A 519 -15.79 8.40 1.56
C TYR A 519 -16.30 7.21 0.77
N ASP A 520 -17.51 7.29 0.22
CA ASP A 520 -18.11 6.23 -0.61
C ASP A 520 -18.07 4.84 0.05
N LEU A 521 -18.57 4.76 1.29
CA LEU A 521 -18.68 3.49 2.02
C LEU A 521 -20.13 3.02 1.98
N THR A 522 -20.39 1.82 1.49
CA THR A 522 -21.76 1.30 1.30
C THR A 522 -22.00 -0.04 1.97
N ASN A 523 -22.97 -0.12 2.89
CA ASN A 523 -23.49 -1.40 3.36
C ASN A 523 -24.92 -1.64 2.87
N ASN A 524 -25.09 -2.65 2.03
CA ASN A 524 -26.37 -3.03 1.41
C ASN A 524 -27.21 -3.99 2.27
N GLY A 525 -26.74 -4.38 3.47
CA GLY A 525 -27.50 -5.21 4.39
C GLY A 525 -28.74 -4.50 4.95
N SER A 526 -29.81 -5.25 5.23
CA SER A 526 -31.07 -4.72 5.78
C SER A 526 -30.96 -4.10 7.18
N SER A 527 -29.87 -4.37 7.88
CA SER A 527 -29.48 -3.66 9.11
C SER A 527 -28.04 -3.15 9.03
N GLY A 528 -27.53 -2.98 7.81
CA GLY A 528 -26.14 -2.64 7.53
C GLY A 528 -25.69 -1.36 8.24
N THR A 529 -24.43 -1.33 8.65
CA THR A 529 -23.78 -0.14 9.22
C THR A 529 -22.61 0.34 8.35
N SER A 530 -22.43 1.66 8.29
CA SER A 530 -21.27 2.30 7.66
C SER A 530 -20.70 3.40 8.56
N THR A 531 -19.39 3.36 8.79
CA THR A 531 -18.71 4.30 9.70
C THR A 531 -17.43 4.86 9.08
N GLY A 532 -17.23 6.18 9.16
CA GLY A 532 -16.00 6.82 8.67
C GLY A 532 -14.79 6.48 9.55
N VAL A 533 -14.79 7.00 10.78
CA VAL A 533 -13.79 6.71 11.82
C VAL A 533 -14.48 6.08 13.02
N PHE A 534 -13.99 4.93 13.47
CA PHE A 534 -14.46 4.21 14.64
C PHE A 534 -13.34 4.03 15.66
N VAL A 535 -13.54 4.56 16.87
CA VAL A 535 -12.62 4.39 18.00
C VAL A 535 -13.31 3.66 19.14
N THR A 536 -12.72 2.56 19.61
CA THR A 536 -13.33 1.75 20.68
C THR A 536 -12.77 2.02 22.07
N SER A 537 -11.50 2.41 22.17
CA SER A 537 -10.78 2.66 23.43
C SER A 537 -9.44 3.36 23.18
N GLY A 538 -8.79 3.87 24.24
CA GLY A 538 -7.47 4.53 24.20
C GLY A 538 -7.29 5.51 25.36
N ALA A 539 -6.04 5.85 25.70
CA ALA A 539 -5.75 6.78 26.80
C ALA A 539 -5.78 8.25 26.35
N LEU A 540 -5.07 8.60 25.28
CA LEU A 540 -5.12 9.93 24.65
C LEU A 540 -5.48 9.75 23.18
N ILE A 541 -6.70 10.10 22.80
CA ILE A 541 -7.19 10.00 21.42
C ILE A 541 -7.33 11.42 20.86
N GLU A 542 -6.83 11.66 19.66
CA GLU A 542 -6.98 12.89 18.89
C GLU A 542 -7.44 12.54 17.48
N ILE A 543 -8.64 12.98 17.11
CA ILE A 543 -9.24 12.82 15.79
C ILE A 543 -9.36 14.21 15.20
N ARG A 544 -8.54 14.57 14.21
CA ARG A 544 -8.57 15.93 13.65
C ARG A 544 -8.35 16.06 12.16
N ASP A 545 -8.81 17.14 11.55
CA ASP A 545 -8.56 17.42 10.12
C ASP A 545 -8.99 16.30 9.17
N ASN A 546 -9.89 15.40 9.57
CA ASN A 546 -10.37 14.33 8.69
C ASN A 546 -11.53 14.84 7.85
N LEU A 547 -11.56 14.44 6.58
CA LEU A 547 -12.66 14.71 5.65
C LEU A 547 -13.45 13.41 5.44
N ILE A 548 -14.72 13.40 5.86
CA ILE A 548 -15.58 12.22 5.84
C ILE A 548 -16.89 12.54 5.13
N TRP A 549 -17.21 11.85 4.04
CA TRP A 549 -18.44 12.10 3.29
C TRP A 549 -18.98 10.87 2.57
N ASP A 550 -20.19 10.95 2.03
CA ASP A 550 -20.76 9.93 1.13
C ASP A 550 -20.80 8.50 1.70
N LEU A 551 -21.20 8.36 2.97
CA LEU A 551 -21.46 7.06 3.61
C LEU A 551 -22.91 6.64 3.34
N LYS A 552 -23.17 5.37 3.01
CA LYS A 552 -24.47 4.88 2.52
C LYS A 552 -24.86 3.56 3.18
N THR A 553 -26.14 3.45 3.55
CA THR A 553 -26.74 2.16 3.97
C THR A 553 -28.16 2.05 3.41
N PRO A 554 -28.31 1.91 2.08
CA PRO A 554 -29.58 2.16 1.37
C PRO A 554 -30.74 1.25 1.80
N ASN A 555 -30.45 0.09 2.39
CA ASN A 555 -31.44 -0.89 2.82
C ASN A 555 -31.59 -0.97 4.35
N SER A 556 -30.82 -0.19 5.12
CA SER A 556 -30.70 -0.39 6.56
C SER A 556 -31.89 0.17 7.33
N SER A 557 -32.45 -0.64 8.22
CA SER A 557 -33.53 -0.30 9.17
C SER A 557 -33.01 0.01 10.59
N GLY A 558 -31.78 0.54 10.70
CA GLY A 558 -31.17 0.90 11.97
C GLY A 558 -31.40 2.37 12.35
N ILE A 559 -31.60 2.62 13.64
CA ILE A 559 -31.75 3.98 14.19
C ILE A 559 -30.47 4.81 14.18
N ASN A 560 -29.33 4.20 13.86
CA ASN A 560 -28.01 4.83 13.79
C ASN A 560 -27.09 4.09 12.81
N SER A 561 -27.58 3.82 11.60
CA SER A 561 -26.89 2.99 10.61
C SER A 561 -25.64 3.64 10.02
N ILE A 562 -25.55 4.97 10.06
CA ILE A 562 -24.41 5.71 9.51
C ILE A 562 -23.84 6.63 10.56
N VAL A 563 -22.52 6.59 10.75
CA VAL A 563 -21.81 7.49 11.66
C VAL A 563 -20.54 8.03 11.00
N GLY A 564 -20.35 9.36 10.99
CA GLY A 564 -19.10 9.97 10.52
C GLY A 564 -17.93 9.59 11.44
N ILE A 565 -17.97 10.06 12.68
CA ILE A 565 -17.03 9.68 13.76
C ILE A 565 -17.80 8.99 14.88
N TYR A 566 -17.46 7.73 15.14
CA TYR A 566 -17.99 6.93 16.24
C TYR A 566 -16.90 6.74 17.29
N SER A 567 -17.15 7.17 18.53
CA SER A 567 -16.38 6.72 19.70
C SER A 567 -17.24 5.94 20.70
N SER A 568 -16.94 4.66 20.90
CA SER A 568 -17.54 3.84 21.96
C SER A 568 -16.71 3.84 23.25
N SER A 569 -15.64 4.63 23.32
CA SER A 569 -14.67 4.55 24.40
C SER A 569 -15.28 4.95 25.74
N THR A 570 -15.02 4.11 26.74
CA THR A 570 -15.31 4.34 28.16
C THR A 570 -14.05 4.14 29.00
N THR A 571 -12.87 4.30 28.40
CA THR A 571 -11.57 4.14 29.07
C THR A 571 -11.45 5.14 30.21
N THR A 572 -11.11 4.67 31.41
CA THR A 572 -10.93 5.55 32.59
C THR A 572 -9.67 6.40 32.45
N ASN A 573 -9.68 7.60 33.05
CA ASN A 573 -8.55 8.55 33.02
C ASN A 573 -8.02 8.79 31.60
N SER A 574 -8.93 8.98 30.65
CA SER A 574 -8.62 9.12 29.22
C SER A 574 -9.32 10.33 28.63
N SER A 575 -8.84 10.75 27.46
CA SER A 575 -9.40 11.88 26.71
C SER A 575 -9.58 11.55 25.22
N ILE A 576 -10.55 12.22 24.61
CA ILE A 576 -10.88 12.17 23.19
C ILE A 576 -11.00 13.61 22.70
N GLY A 577 -10.00 14.07 21.96
CA GLY A 577 -10.07 15.30 21.18
C GLY A 577 -10.67 15.04 19.82
N ILE A 578 -11.70 15.80 19.45
CA ILE A 578 -12.31 15.79 18.11
C ILE A 578 -12.22 17.23 17.58
N PHE A 579 -11.31 17.51 16.65
CA PHE A 579 -10.97 18.88 16.25
C PHE A 579 -10.98 19.06 14.73
N ASP A 580 -11.49 20.17 14.21
CA ASP A 580 -11.25 20.58 12.82
C ASP A 580 -11.69 19.54 11.76
N ASN A 581 -12.53 18.56 12.12
CA ASN A 581 -13.00 17.54 11.19
C ASN A 581 -14.14 18.09 10.33
N SER A 582 -14.17 17.70 9.07
CA SER A 582 -15.24 18.01 8.12
C SER A 582 -16.03 16.75 7.80
N ILE A 583 -17.28 16.70 8.24
CA ILE A 583 -18.19 15.56 8.06
C ILE A 583 -19.40 16.01 7.25
N GLN A 584 -19.67 15.35 6.13
CA GLN A 584 -20.84 15.60 5.30
C GLN A 584 -21.59 14.31 4.95
N LEU A 585 -22.73 14.10 5.59
CA LEU A 585 -23.61 12.96 5.34
C LEU A 585 -24.86 13.41 4.60
N ASN A 586 -25.22 12.75 3.51
CA ASN A 586 -26.44 13.02 2.74
C ASN A 586 -27.08 11.70 2.27
N ALA A 587 -27.31 10.79 3.22
CA ALA A 587 -27.77 9.45 2.92
C ALA A 587 -29.30 9.32 3.06
N SER A 588 -29.86 8.32 2.38
CA SER A 588 -31.24 7.87 2.55
C SER A 588 -31.29 6.35 2.59
N SER A 589 -32.34 5.82 3.23
CA SER A 589 -32.68 4.39 3.22
C SER A 589 -34.14 4.23 2.81
N SER A 590 -34.47 3.10 2.20
CA SER A 590 -35.87 2.72 1.95
C SER A 590 -36.62 2.28 3.22
N ALA A 591 -35.92 2.11 4.35
CA ALA A 591 -36.50 1.63 5.60
C ALA A 591 -37.24 2.74 6.39
N THR A 592 -38.27 2.34 7.13
CA THR A 592 -39.09 3.26 7.95
C THR A 592 -38.37 3.78 9.18
N ILE A 593 -37.41 3.00 9.72
CA ILE A 593 -36.63 3.30 10.93
C ILE A 593 -35.16 3.45 10.50
N PHE A 594 -34.82 4.62 9.97
CA PHE A 594 -33.46 4.93 9.51
C PHE A 594 -32.94 6.19 10.20
N GLY A 595 -31.76 6.10 10.81
CA GLY A 595 -31.11 7.22 11.45
C GLY A 595 -29.59 7.24 11.26
N THR A 596 -29.02 8.42 11.40
CA THR A 596 -27.61 8.71 11.16
C THR A 596 -27.08 9.71 12.19
N SER A 597 -25.77 9.69 12.43
CA SER A 597 -25.09 10.65 13.31
C SER A 597 -23.85 11.21 12.62
N GLY A 598 -23.64 12.52 12.68
CA GLY A 598 -22.34 13.10 12.30
C GLY A 598 -21.24 12.60 13.23
N VAL A 599 -21.43 12.83 14.53
CA VAL A 599 -20.56 12.33 15.61
C VAL A 599 -21.39 11.56 16.63
N PHE A 600 -20.90 10.39 17.05
CA PHE A 600 -21.42 9.63 18.19
C PHE A 600 -20.33 9.46 19.25
N VAL A 601 -20.63 9.74 20.52
CA VAL A 601 -19.72 9.46 21.64
C VAL A 601 -20.44 8.80 22.82
N ALA A 602 -19.72 7.99 23.59
CA ALA A 602 -20.23 7.43 24.83
C ALA A 602 -20.37 8.51 25.93
N GLY A 603 -21.56 8.60 26.54
CA GLY A 603 -21.78 9.46 27.71
C GLY A 603 -21.38 8.78 29.02
N ASN A 604 -20.69 9.50 29.91
CA ASN A 604 -20.23 8.98 31.20
C ASN A 604 -20.45 9.99 32.34
N ALA A 605 -20.81 9.49 33.52
CA ALA A 605 -21.00 10.29 34.73
C ALA A 605 -19.67 10.73 35.40
N THR A 606 -18.57 10.07 35.07
CA THR A 606 -17.22 10.41 35.54
C THR A 606 -16.52 11.28 34.51
N ALA A 607 -16.21 12.54 34.87
CA ALA A 607 -15.66 13.52 33.94
C ALA A 607 -14.31 13.13 33.30
N THR A 608 -13.49 12.35 34.01
CA THR A 608 -12.17 11.89 33.54
C THR A 608 -12.22 10.59 32.75
N THR A 609 -13.39 9.98 32.57
CA THR A 609 -13.55 8.75 31.79
C THR A 609 -13.96 9.09 30.37
N ALA A 610 -13.07 8.86 29.41
CA ALA A 610 -13.25 9.23 28.01
C ALA A 610 -13.72 10.70 27.88
N ALA A 611 -12.96 11.62 28.47
CA ALA A 611 -13.27 13.05 28.46
C ALA A 611 -13.23 13.59 27.03
N VAL A 612 -14.38 13.98 26.49
CA VAL A 612 -14.55 14.45 25.10
C VAL A 612 -14.35 15.96 25.04
N ASP A 613 -13.34 16.43 24.34
CA ASP A 613 -13.16 17.82 23.95
C ASP A 613 -13.42 17.95 22.45
N MET A 614 -14.45 18.71 22.07
CA MET A 614 -14.87 18.83 20.67
C MET A 614 -14.88 20.29 20.26
N ARG A 615 -14.03 20.66 19.28
CA ARG A 615 -13.88 22.07 18.84
C ARG A 615 -13.69 22.21 17.33
N HIS A 616 -14.20 23.29 16.76
CA HIS A 616 -13.95 23.67 15.36
C HIS A 616 -14.34 22.63 14.30
N ASN A 617 -15.21 21.67 14.63
CA ASN A 617 -15.65 20.68 13.65
C ASN A 617 -16.76 21.26 12.78
N VAL A 618 -16.78 20.88 11.50
CA VAL A 618 -17.89 21.11 10.58
C VAL A 618 -18.67 19.81 10.44
N ILE A 619 -19.83 19.72 11.08
CA ILE A 619 -20.65 18.51 11.15
C ILE A 619 -21.98 18.75 10.44
N MET A 620 -22.02 18.33 9.18
CA MET A 620 -23.18 18.44 8.29
C MET A 620 -23.82 17.08 8.12
N ASN A 621 -24.98 16.86 8.75
CA ASN A 621 -25.78 15.68 8.53
C ASN A 621 -27.11 16.04 7.85
N LEU A 622 -27.11 15.98 6.53
CA LEU A 622 -28.23 16.25 5.65
C LEU A 622 -29.01 14.98 5.28
N SER A 623 -28.69 13.84 5.93
CA SER A 623 -29.35 12.57 5.64
C SER A 623 -30.87 12.67 5.83
N THR A 624 -31.62 11.98 4.98
CA THR A 624 -33.08 11.89 5.11
C THR A 624 -33.43 10.83 6.15
N PRO A 625 -33.97 11.20 7.33
CA PRO A 625 -34.34 10.22 8.35
C PRO A 625 -35.55 9.40 7.90
N GLY A 626 -35.67 8.20 8.47
CA GLY A 626 -36.86 7.37 8.28
C GLY A 626 -38.14 8.06 8.78
N THR A 627 -39.28 7.58 8.30
CA THR A 627 -40.60 8.16 8.64
C THR A 627 -41.00 7.98 10.10
N SER A 628 -40.36 7.06 10.84
CA SER A 628 -40.62 6.84 12.27
C SER A 628 -39.39 6.30 13.01
N GLY A 629 -39.11 6.80 14.22
CA GLY A 629 -38.11 6.24 15.16
C GLY A 629 -36.63 6.48 14.83
N GLY A 630 -36.28 6.86 13.60
CA GLY A 630 -34.93 7.22 13.20
C GLY A 630 -34.68 8.73 13.23
N PHE A 631 -33.47 9.13 13.63
CA PHE A 631 -33.06 10.54 13.69
C PHE A 631 -31.85 10.79 12.80
N THR A 632 -31.87 11.91 12.10
CA THR A 632 -30.69 12.56 11.53
C THR A 632 -30.15 13.50 12.60
N THR A 633 -28.96 13.19 13.13
CA THR A 633 -28.37 13.92 14.26
C THR A 633 -26.99 14.48 13.89
N ALA A 634 -26.68 15.72 14.29
CA ALA A 634 -25.30 16.22 14.17
C ALA A 634 -24.41 15.61 15.26
N TYR A 635 -24.81 15.74 16.53
CA TYR A 635 -24.09 15.20 17.68
C TYR A 635 -24.95 14.25 18.53
N ARG A 636 -24.55 12.98 18.64
CA ARG A 636 -25.25 11.95 19.41
C ARG A 636 -24.43 11.47 20.60
N ARG A 637 -25.09 11.25 21.73
CA ARG A 637 -24.51 10.60 22.92
C ARG A 637 -25.24 9.30 23.25
N SER A 638 -24.55 8.38 23.91
CA SER A 638 -25.12 7.09 24.32
C SER A 638 -26.02 7.13 25.56
N SER A 639 -25.98 8.22 26.33
CA SER A 639 -26.80 8.43 27.52
C SER A 639 -26.91 9.93 27.86
N ILE A 640 -27.80 10.27 28.80
CA ILE A 640 -28.04 11.63 29.30
C ILE A 640 -26.82 12.26 30.02
N ASN A 641 -25.78 11.49 30.33
CA ASN A 641 -24.64 11.99 31.09
C ASN A 641 -23.79 12.95 30.25
N LEU A 642 -23.54 14.15 30.80
CA LEU A 642 -22.72 15.21 30.18
C LEU A 642 -21.38 15.43 30.91
N ASN A 643 -21.10 14.69 31.98
CA ASN A 643 -19.93 14.98 32.84
C ASN A 643 -18.61 14.81 32.09
N ASN A 644 -18.48 13.79 31.24
CA ASN A 644 -17.30 13.61 30.38
C ASN A 644 -17.34 14.44 29.09
N TYR A 645 -18.25 15.40 28.93
CA TYR A 645 -18.12 16.42 27.89
C TYR A 645 -17.30 17.58 28.46
N ALA A 646 -16.16 17.90 27.86
CA ALA A 646 -15.21 18.86 28.42
C ALA A 646 -15.79 20.27 28.39
N MET A 647 -15.47 21.06 29.42
CA MET A 647 -15.89 22.46 29.54
C MET A 647 -15.27 23.36 28.45
N THR A 648 -14.21 22.88 27.80
CA THR A 648 -13.52 23.53 26.69
C THR A 648 -14.18 23.31 25.33
N SER A 649 -15.17 22.41 25.24
CA SER A 649 -15.83 22.11 23.96
C SER A 649 -16.62 23.32 23.49
N ASP A 650 -16.31 23.80 22.29
CA ASP A 650 -16.84 25.06 21.77
C ASP A 650 -16.60 25.23 20.26
N SER A 651 -17.24 26.22 19.64
CA SER A 651 -16.97 26.67 18.26
C SER A 651 -17.12 25.58 17.20
N ASN A 652 -18.08 24.66 17.36
CA ASN A 652 -18.42 23.66 16.35
C ASN A 652 -19.57 24.16 15.46
N ASN A 653 -19.59 23.77 14.19
CA ASN A 653 -20.75 23.95 13.32
C ASN A 653 -21.58 22.66 13.28
N PHE A 654 -22.71 22.65 13.99
CA PHE A 654 -23.64 21.53 13.98
C PHE A 654 -24.82 21.84 13.06
N TYR A 655 -24.96 21.10 11.97
CA TYR A 655 -26.09 21.28 11.06
C TYR A 655 -26.73 19.94 10.69
N ALA A 656 -28.01 19.79 11.00
CA ALA A 656 -28.79 18.56 10.76
C ALA A 656 -29.92 18.78 9.74
N GLY A 657 -29.76 19.75 8.84
CA GLY A 657 -30.82 20.24 7.95
C GLY A 657 -31.82 21.16 8.64
N THR A 658 -32.96 21.42 7.98
CA THR A 658 -34.04 22.23 8.58
C THR A 658 -34.58 21.54 9.85
N PRO A 659 -34.59 22.21 11.02
CA PRO A 659 -35.05 21.64 12.28
C PRO A 659 -36.41 20.94 12.16
N ALA A 660 -36.49 19.70 12.64
CA ALA A 660 -37.73 18.93 12.69
C ALA A 660 -37.65 17.87 13.81
N ALA A 661 -38.77 17.22 14.13
CA ALA A 661 -38.81 16.22 15.20
C ALA A 661 -37.76 15.09 15.05
N ASN A 662 -37.39 14.75 13.82
CA ASN A 662 -36.38 13.72 13.50
C ASN A 662 -35.11 14.28 12.84
N ARG A 663 -34.95 15.61 12.80
CA ARG A 663 -33.73 16.31 12.36
C ARG A 663 -33.26 17.24 13.47
N VAL A 664 -32.25 16.79 14.21
CA VAL A 664 -31.89 17.35 15.52
C VAL A 664 -30.40 17.65 15.59
N ILE A 665 -30.05 18.75 16.25
CA ILE A 665 -28.65 19.07 16.57
C ILE A 665 -28.10 18.00 17.52
N PHE A 666 -28.87 17.65 18.55
CA PHE A 666 -28.44 16.76 19.61
C PHE A 666 -29.47 15.68 19.94
N TYR A 667 -28.99 14.47 20.25
CA TYR A 667 -29.77 13.36 20.78
C TYR A 667 -28.94 12.51 21.75
N ASP A 668 -29.48 12.12 22.90
CA ASP A 668 -28.76 11.33 23.93
C ASP A 668 -29.38 9.96 24.23
N GLY A 669 -30.36 9.54 23.43
CA GLY A 669 -31.16 8.33 23.67
C GLY A 669 -32.50 8.60 24.37
N THR A 670 -32.66 9.78 24.99
CA THR A 670 -33.88 10.16 25.72
C THR A 670 -34.36 11.55 25.30
N ASN A 671 -33.46 12.54 25.30
CA ASN A 671 -33.73 13.93 24.97
C ASN A 671 -33.28 14.24 23.54
N SER A 672 -33.97 15.18 22.89
CA SER A 672 -33.61 15.67 21.57
C SER A 672 -33.72 17.20 21.51
N ASP A 673 -32.74 17.84 20.87
CA ASP A 673 -32.72 19.29 20.66
C ASP A 673 -32.71 19.59 19.16
N GLN A 674 -33.81 20.15 18.65
CA GLN A 674 -33.96 20.45 17.22
C GLN A 674 -33.11 21.65 16.78
N THR A 675 -32.97 22.65 17.64
CA THR A 675 -32.29 23.91 17.34
C THR A 675 -30.99 24.03 18.14
N LEU A 676 -30.06 24.82 17.61
CA LEU A 676 -28.79 25.12 18.27
C LEU A 676 -29.01 25.77 19.65
N ALA A 677 -29.95 26.72 19.77
CA ALA A 677 -30.22 27.40 21.03
C ALA A 677 -30.70 26.44 22.15
N ALA A 678 -31.51 25.44 21.81
CA ALA A 678 -31.94 24.42 22.76
C ALA A 678 -30.76 23.54 23.21
N TYR A 679 -29.92 23.14 22.27
CA TYR A 679 -28.69 22.40 22.56
C TYR A 679 -27.73 23.19 23.46
N GLN A 680 -27.43 24.45 23.13
CA GLN A 680 -26.56 25.32 23.92
C GLN A 680 -27.09 25.51 25.36
N THR A 681 -28.41 25.62 25.53
CA THR A 681 -29.03 25.66 26.86
C THR A 681 -28.77 24.38 27.64
N ARG A 682 -28.86 23.21 26.99
CA ARG A 682 -28.63 21.91 27.62
C ARG A 682 -27.19 21.71 28.05
N VAL A 683 -26.22 22.10 27.23
CA VAL A 683 -24.80 21.83 27.49
C VAL A 683 -24.05 22.97 28.17
N ALA A 684 -24.75 24.09 28.46
CA ALA A 684 -24.18 25.30 29.03
C ALA A 684 -23.23 25.02 30.21
N PRO A 685 -22.05 25.69 30.25
CA PRO A 685 -21.59 26.75 29.35
C PRO A 685 -20.85 26.25 28.08
N ARG A 686 -20.88 24.96 27.77
CA ARG A 686 -20.21 24.39 26.58
C ARG A 686 -20.90 24.86 25.29
N ASP A 687 -20.17 24.87 24.18
CA ASP A 687 -20.69 25.22 22.85
C ASP A 687 -21.34 26.61 22.74
N ALA A 688 -20.95 27.55 23.60
CA ALA A 688 -21.50 28.91 23.61
C ALA A 688 -21.26 29.65 22.28
N ASN A 689 -20.14 29.38 21.61
CA ASN A 689 -19.75 29.95 20.32
C ASN A 689 -19.97 28.99 19.14
N SER A 690 -20.55 27.81 19.38
CA SER A 690 -20.93 26.90 18.30
C SER A 690 -22.05 27.51 17.45
N VAL A 691 -22.09 27.14 16.17
CA VAL A 691 -23.02 27.65 15.15
C VAL A 691 -23.79 26.52 14.46
N SER A 692 -24.80 26.88 13.68
CA SER A 692 -25.58 25.94 12.87
C SER A 692 -25.90 26.60 11.54
N GLN A 693 -25.01 26.44 10.57
CA GLN A 693 -25.11 27.11 9.28
C GLN A 693 -24.47 26.29 8.16
N ILE A 694 -24.89 26.53 6.93
CA ILE A 694 -24.28 25.98 5.71
C ILE A 694 -23.53 27.10 4.98
N SER A 695 -22.28 26.82 4.58
CA SER A 695 -21.47 27.70 3.72
C SER A 695 -22.17 27.89 2.38
N LYS A 696 -22.07 29.09 1.81
CA LYS A 696 -22.74 29.48 0.58
C LYS A 696 -21.69 29.75 -0.49
N THR A 697 -21.99 29.36 -1.71
CA THR A 697 -21.07 29.36 -2.84
C THR A 697 -21.34 30.55 -3.75
N LEU A 698 -20.30 31.31 -4.08
CA LEU A 698 -20.28 32.27 -5.18
C LEU A 698 -19.47 31.66 -6.33
N ASN A 699 -20.13 31.46 -7.47
CA ASN A 699 -19.47 31.19 -8.74
C ASN A 699 -19.19 32.52 -9.43
N LEU A 700 -17.92 32.92 -9.47
CA LEU A 700 -17.48 34.23 -9.94
C LEU A 700 -16.62 34.12 -11.20
N ALA A 701 -16.96 34.86 -12.25
CA ALA A 701 -16.08 35.06 -13.41
C ALA A 701 -15.62 36.52 -13.49
N ILE A 702 -14.31 36.69 -13.67
CA ILE A 702 -13.64 37.98 -13.81
C ILE A 702 -12.58 37.91 -14.91
N ASN A 703 -12.21 39.06 -15.47
CA ASN A 703 -11.05 39.17 -16.34
C ASN A 703 -10.20 40.36 -15.89
N LEU A 704 -8.88 40.26 -16.07
CA LEU A 704 -7.95 41.36 -15.81
C LEU A 704 -7.50 41.94 -17.15
N GLU A 705 -7.28 43.25 -17.19
CA GLU A 705 -6.93 43.95 -18.43
C GLU A 705 -5.57 43.51 -19.00
N ALA A 706 -4.54 43.44 -18.16
CA ALA A 706 -3.17 43.12 -18.57
C ALA A 706 -2.79 41.66 -18.33
N CYS A 707 -3.16 41.12 -17.17
CA CYS A 707 -2.80 39.76 -16.74
C CYS A 707 -3.59 38.69 -17.51
N LEU A 708 -2.91 37.92 -18.35
CA LEU A 708 -3.49 36.80 -19.13
C LEU A 708 -3.42 35.46 -18.41
N GLU A 709 -3.09 35.47 -17.12
CA GLU A 709 -3.05 34.29 -16.27
C GLU A 709 -4.15 34.35 -15.18
N ILE A 710 -4.28 33.28 -14.41
CA ILE A 710 -5.10 33.29 -13.19
C ILE A 710 -4.20 33.75 -12.04
N ASP A 711 -4.69 34.66 -11.20
CA ASP A 711 -3.91 35.19 -10.09
C ASP A 711 -4.69 35.16 -8.76
N THR A 712 -4.02 35.47 -7.66
CA THR A 712 -4.58 35.53 -6.31
C THR A 712 -5.40 36.81 -6.13
N ILE A 713 -6.68 36.64 -5.83
CA ILE A 713 -7.64 37.73 -5.67
C ILE A 713 -8.33 37.65 -4.31
N THR A 714 -8.79 38.78 -3.81
CA THR A 714 -9.67 38.86 -2.64
C THR A 714 -11.07 39.26 -3.10
N VAL A 715 -12.07 38.49 -2.68
CA VAL A 715 -13.48 38.78 -2.91
C VAL A 715 -14.13 39.10 -1.57
N GLU A 716 -14.67 40.31 -1.44
CA GLU A 716 -15.45 40.72 -0.27
C GLU A 716 -16.95 40.73 -0.61
N ILE A 717 -17.77 40.26 0.32
CA ILE A 717 -19.21 40.42 0.30
C ILE A 717 -19.57 41.54 1.26
N ARG A 718 -20.21 42.59 0.77
CA ARG A 718 -20.54 43.80 1.53
C ARG A 718 -22.03 44.04 1.62
N ASP A 719 -22.46 44.67 2.72
CA ASP A 719 -23.83 45.13 2.88
C ASP A 719 -24.21 46.09 1.73
N THR A 720 -25.49 46.12 1.34
CA THR A 720 -26.03 47.07 0.35
C THR A 720 -26.43 48.40 0.98
N VAL A 721 -26.32 48.55 2.31
CA VAL A 721 -26.61 49.77 3.05
C VAL A 721 -25.33 50.42 3.58
N SER A 722 -25.18 51.73 3.35
CA SER A 722 -24.08 52.53 3.91
C SER A 722 -23.98 52.32 5.44
N PRO A 723 -22.79 52.00 6.00
CA PRO A 723 -21.45 52.21 5.43
C PRO A 723 -20.87 51.01 4.64
N TYR A 724 -21.72 50.13 4.10
CA TYR A 724 -21.34 49.00 3.25
C TYR A 724 -20.30 48.09 3.90
N THR A 725 -20.57 47.71 5.15
CA THR A 725 -19.67 46.89 5.97
C THR A 725 -19.39 45.56 5.28
N VAL A 726 -18.15 45.08 5.41
CA VAL A 726 -17.79 43.72 4.98
C VAL A 726 -18.54 42.72 5.85
N ILE A 727 -19.34 41.87 5.22
CA ILE A 727 -20.09 40.77 5.83
C ILE A 727 -19.22 39.51 5.86
N ASP A 728 -18.52 39.26 4.75
CA ASP A 728 -17.63 38.12 4.61
C ASP A 728 -16.55 38.38 3.54
N ASN A 729 -15.49 37.60 3.53
CA ASN A 729 -14.45 37.67 2.51
C ASN A 729 -13.81 36.30 2.24
N ALA A 730 -13.29 36.13 1.02
CA ALA A 730 -12.59 34.93 0.60
C ALA A 730 -11.40 35.30 -0.29
N VAL A 731 -10.29 34.60 -0.12
CA VAL A 731 -9.10 34.70 -0.98
C VAL A 731 -9.04 33.45 -1.85
N GLY A 732 -8.77 33.61 -3.14
CA GLY A 732 -8.70 32.50 -4.08
C GLY A 732 -8.11 32.90 -5.42
N LEU A 733 -8.06 31.96 -6.35
CA LEU A 733 -7.54 32.22 -7.70
C LEU A 733 -8.66 32.74 -8.61
N GLY A 734 -8.40 33.79 -9.40
CA GLY A 734 -9.32 34.40 -10.37
C GLY A 734 -8.60 35.08 -11.53
N GLY A 735 -9.24 35.12 -12.70
CA GLY A 735 -8.66 35.70 -13.92
C GLY A 735 -9.11 34.97 -15.19
N PHE A 736 -8.65 35.47 -16.34
CA PHE A 736 -8.86 34.87 -17.67
C PHE A 736 -10.34 34.62 -18.09
N GLY A 737 -11.29 35.25 -17.40
CA GLY A 737 -12.73 35.06 -17.59
C GLY A 737 -13.20 33.63 -17.37
N MET A 738 -12.52 32.88 -16.49
CA MET A 738 -12.96 31.57 -16.03
C MET A 738 -13.80 31.71 -14.76
N LYS A 739 -14.77 30.80 -14.60
CA LYS A 739 -15.62 30.74 -13.41
C LYS A 739 -14.90 30.02 -12.28
N GLN A 740 -14.75 30.71 -11.16
CA GLN A 740 -14.08 30.24 -9.95
C GLN A 740 -15.08 30.19 -8.79
N VAL A 741 -14.80 29.33 -7.81
CA VAL A 741 -15.69 29.05 -6.68
C VAL A 741 -15.14 29.69 -5.42
N PHE A 742 -15.94 30.54 -4.78
CA PHE A 742 -15.65 31.15 -3.47
C PHE A 742 -16.74 30.72 -2.48
N THR A 743 -16.37 30.47 -1.23
CA THR A 743 -17.31 30.06 -0.17
C THR A 743 -17.36 31.09 0.94
N PHE A 744 -18.57 31.37 1.43
CA PHE A 744 -18.84 32.35 2.48
C PHE A 744 -19.76 31.76 3.54
N ASP A 745 -19.44 32.01 4.81
CA ASP A 745 -20.13 31.44 5.96
C ASP A 745 -21.17 32.40 6.55
N ASN A 746 -20.92 33.71 6.48
CA ASN A 746 -21.70 34.75 7.17
C ASN A 746 -22.82 35.34 6.32
N VAL A 747 -22.84 35.05 5.01
CA VAL A 747 -23.84 35.58 4.08
C VAL A 747 -25.16 34.83 4.23
N GLN A 748 -26.29 35.46 3.93
CA GLN A 748 -27.63 34.87 4.06
C GLN A 748 -28.32 34.68 2.71
N ASN A 749 -29.16 33.65 2.57
CA ASN A 749 -30.00 33.52 1.38
C ASN A 749 -31.04 34.65 1.35
N ASN A 750 -31.37 35.11 0.14
CA ASN A 750 -32.37 36.15 -0.11
C ASN A 750 -32.06 37.54 0.48
N VAL A 751 -30.82 37.78 0.93
CA VAL A 751 -30.31 39.12 1.28
C VAL A 751 -29.41 39.61 0.14
N TYR A 752 -29.53 40.88 -0.23
CA TYR A 752 -28.74 41.51 -1.29
C TYR A 752 -27.40 42.03 -0.73
N TYR A 753 -26.31 41.74 -1.45
CA TYR A 753 -24.95 42.12 -1.12
C TYR A 753 -24.24 42.71 -2.34
N TYR A 754 -23.26 43.58 -2.12
CA TYR A 754 -22.26 43.89 -3.13
C TYR A 754 -21.14 42.86 -3.13
N ILE A 755 -20.69 42.46 -4.32
CA ILE A 755 -19.49 41.65 -4.51
C ILE A 755 -18.37 42.61 -4.88
N VAL A 756 -17.27 42.58 -4.14
CA VAL A 756 -16.14 43.47 -4.34
C VAL A 756 -14.89 42.66 -4.65
N PHE A 757 -14.28 42.97 -5.77
CA PHE A 757 -13.02 42.42 -6.23
C PHE A 757 -11.85 43.30 -5.78
N LYS A 758 -10.76 42.66 -5.35
CA LYS A 758 -9.46 43.27 -5.07
C LYS A 758 -8.34 42.39 -5.61
N HIS A 759 -7.31 43.03 -6.14
CA HIS A 759 -6.12 42.38 -6.68
C HIS A 759 -4.90 43.28 -6.50
N ARG A 760 -3.71 42.69 -6.45
CA ARG A 760 -2.45 43.35 -6.05
C ARG A 760 -2.07 44.60 -6.86
N ASN A 761 -2.59 44.72 -8.08
CA ASN A 761 -2.17 45.71 -9.05
C ASN A 761 -3.35 46.33 -9.82
N SER A 762 -4.57 46.12 -9.36
CA SER A 762 -5.79 46.52 -10.08
C SER A 762 -6.71 47.31 -9.17
N ILE A 763 -7.50 48.21 -9.76
CA ILE A 763 -8.47 48.96 -8.98
C ILE A 763 -9.51 48.02 -8.37
N GLN A 764 -9.95 48.37 -7.17
CA GLN A 764 -11.09 47.71 -6.55
C GLN A 764 -12.34 47.87 -7.44
N THR A 765 -13.01 46.77 -7.75
CA THR A 765 -14.23 46.78 -8.61
C THR A 765 -15.43 46.21 -7.87
N TRP A 766 -16.55 46.94 -7.89
CA TRP A 766 -17.80 46.56 -7.22
C TRP A 766 -18.82 46.01 -8.21
N SER A 767 -19.63 45.03 -7.80
CA SER A 767 -20.78 44.55 -8.57
C SER A 767 -21.78 45.68 -8.83
N LYS A 768 -22.64 45.49 -9.84
CA LYS A 768 -23.63 46.48 -10.28
C LYS A 768 -24.56 46.95 -9.14
N GLY A 769 -25.13 48.14 -9.32
CA GLY A 769 -26.04 48.75 -8.36
C GLY A 769 -27.26 47.88 -8.03
N GLY A 770 -27.67 47.87 -6.76
CA GLY A 770 -28.79 47.07 -6.25
C GLY A 770 -28.37 45.74 -5.61
N GLY A 771 -27.12 45.32 -5.76
CA GLY A 771 -26.57 44.12 -5.16
C GLY A 771 -27.11 42.81 -5.72
N GLU A 772 -26.59 41.71 -5.21
CA GLU A 772 -26.86 40.33 -5.62
C GLU A 772 -27.12 39.44 -4.41
N ARG A 773 -27.87 38.36 -4.60
CA ARG A 773 -28.30 37.50 -3.48
C ARG A 773 -27.98 36.04 -3.72
N PHE A 774 -27.60 35.36 -2.65
CA PHE A 774 -27.53 33.90 -2.64
C PHE A 774 -28.96 33.33 -2.66
N ILE A 775 -29.20 32.37 -3.56
CA ILE A 775 -30.46 31.62 -3.67
C ILE A 775 -30.09 30.16 -3.45
N ASP A 776 -30.72 29.52 -2.47
CA ASP A 776 -30.45 28.12 -2.09
C ASP A 776 -28.96 27.83 -1.87
N GLY A 777 -28.23 28.80 -1.32
CA GLY A 777 -26.81 28.69 -1.00
C GLY A 777 -25.87 28.94 -2.18
N VAL A 778 -26.37 29.37 -3.34
CA VAL A 778 -25.56 29.66 -4.52
C VAL A 778 -25.82 31.07 -5.05
N LEU A 779 -24.76 31.78 -5.42
CA LEU A 779 -24.79 33.02 -6.20
C LEU A 779 -23.90 32.83 -7.43
N ASN A 780 -24.40 33.20 -8.61
CA ASN A 780 -23.60 33.21 -9.84
C ASN A 780 -23.43 34.65 -10.29
N TYR A 781 -22.19 35.10 -10.48
CA TYR A 781 -21.90 36.44 -10.95
C TYR A 781 -20.78 36.44 -11.98
N ASP A 782 -20.96 37.16 -13.08
CA ASP A 782 -20.02 37.17 -14.19
C ASP A 782 -19.79 38.61 -14.65
N PHE A 783 -18.67 39.18 -14.21
CA PHE A 783 -18.25 40.53 -14.57
C PHE A 783 -17.91 40.64 -16.06
N THR A 784 -17.58 39.55 -16.73
CA THR A 784 -17.03 39.58 -18.09
C THR A 784 -18.06 39.81 -19.19
N THR A 785 -19.36 39.77 -18.84
CA THR A 785 -20.46 39.79 -19.80
C THR A 785 -20.85 41.18 -20.30
N ALA A 786 -20.75 42.21 -19.45
CA ALA A 786 -21.10 43.58 -19.77
C ALA A 786 -20.39 44.56 -18.82
N ALA A 787 -20.04 45.77 -19.29
CA ALA A 787 -19.54 46.83 -18.40
C ALA A 787 -20.52 47.12 -17.25
N SER A 788 -21.82 46.99 -17.50
CA SER A 788 -22.89 47.18 -16.52
C SER A 788 -22.94 46.15 -15.40
N GLN A 789 -22.07 45.13 -15.41
CA GLN A 789 -21.85 44.25 -14.26
C GLN A 789 -20.93 44.88 -13.22
N ALA A 790 -20.26 45.99 -13.51
CA ALA A 790 -19.57 46.79 -12.51
C ALA A 790 -20.38 48.05 -12.17
N PHE A 791 -20.31 48.48 -10.91
CA PHE A 791 -20.88 49.76 -10.51
C PHE A 791 -20.25 50.89 -11.35
N GLY A 792 -21.09 51.80 -11.85
CA GLY A 792 -20.64 52.89 -12.73
C GLY A 792 -20.10 52.47 -14.10
N ASN A 793 -20.30 51.22 -14.53
CA ASN A 793 -19.69 50.66 -15.75
C ASN A 793 -18.14 50.67 -15.73
N ASN A 794 -17.53 50.56 -14.56
CA ASN A 794 -16.09 50.76 -14.35
C ASN A 794 -15.21 49.57 -14.80
N MET A 795 -15.28 49.19 -16.09
CA MET A 795 -14.51 48.11 -16.71
C MET A 795 -14.20 48.41 -18.18
N ILE A 796 -13.20 47.74 -18.73
CA ILE A 796 -12.77 47.84 -20.14
C ILE A 796 -13.01 46.55 -20.92
N SER A 797 -13.29 46.64 -22.22
CA SER A 797 -13.42 45.46 -23.08
C SER A 797 -12.06 45.08 -23.67
N VAL A 798 -11.57 43.89 -23.32
CA VAL A 798 -10.29 43.31 -23.80
C VAL A 798 -10.58 41.90 -24.32
N GLY A 799 -10.17 41.61 -25.55
CA GLY A 799 -10.34 40.26 -26.13
C GLY A 799 -11.79 39.76 -26.19
N GLY A 800 -12.77 40.67 -26.23
CA GLY A 800 -14.20 40.32 -26.23
C GLY A 800 -14.82 40.04 -24.86
N LYS A 801 -14.06 40.24 -23.76
CA LYS A 801 -14.54 40.14 -22.38
C LYS A 801 -14.39 41.49 -21.67
N TYR A 802 -15.30 41.80 -20.75
CA TYR A 802 -15.12 42.93 -19.84
C TYR A 802 -14.13 42.57 -18.73
N SER A 803 -13.22 43.49 -18.47
CA SER A 803 -12.02 43.28 -17.66
C SER A 803 -11.84 44.43 -16.69
N PHE A 804 -11.28 44.12 -15.52
CA PHE A 804 -10.93 45.11 -14.51
C PHE A 804 -9.68 45.87 -14.92
N TYR A 805 -9.71 47.18 -14.71
CA TYR A 805 -8.56 48.03 -14.99
C TYR A 805 -7.39 47.70 -14.05
N THR A 806 -6.19 47.62 -14.62
CA THR A 806 -4.94 47.44 -13.88
C THR A 806 -4.22 48.78 -13.67
N GLY A 807 -3.15 48.80 -12.89
CA GLY A 807 -2.27 49.95 -12.69
C GLY A 807 -2.33 50.58 -11.31
N ASP A 808 -3.29 50.24 -10.45
CA ASP A 808 -3.33 50.72 -9.06
C ASP A 808 -2.45 49.81 -8.18
N VAL A 809 -1.14 50.07 -8.18
CA VAL A 809 -0.14 49.28 -7.44
C VAL A 809 0.07 49.80 -6.03
N THR A 810 -0.29 51.07 -5.79
CA THR A 810 -0.26 51.70 -4.46
C THR A 810 -1.51 51.39 -3.63
N GLN A 811 -2.58 50.89 -4.26
CA GLN A 811 -3.86 50.55 -3.65
C GLN A 811 -4.53 51.75 -2.97
N ASP A 812 -4.42 52.93 -3.58
CA ASP A 812 -4.98 54.19 -3.08
C ASP A 812 -6.30 54.59 -3.76
N GLU A 813 -6.88 53.66 -4.53
CA GLU A 813 -8.15 53.75 -5.24
C GLU A 813 -8.11 54.57 -6.55
N VAL A 814 -6.95 55.03 -7.00
CA VAL A 814 -6.75 55.71 -8.28
C VAL A 814 -5.56 55.11 -9.02
N VAL A 815 -5.58 55.14 -10.36
CA VAL A 815 -4.37 54.89 -11.15
C VAL A 815 -3.76 56.24 -11.50
N ASP A 816 -2.60 56.58 -10.95
CA ASP A 816 -1.97 57.87 -11.18
C ASP A 816 -0.42 57.80 -11.34
N GLY A 817 0.22 58.97 -11.33
CA GLY A 817 1.67 59.08 -11.51
C GLY A 817 2.50 58.45 -10.39
N ASN A 818 1.93 58.24 -9.20
CA ASN A 818 2.60 57.53 -8.11
C ASN A 818 2.70 56.04 -8.41
N ASP A 819 1.67 55.45 -9.00
CA ASP A 819 1.71 54.06 -9.46
C ASP A 819 2.71 53.88 -10.59
N GLY A 820 2.64 54.75 -11.61
CA GLY A 820 3.55 54.75 -12.74
C GLY A 820 5.01 54.87 -12.30
N ALA A 821 5.31 55.74 -11.33
CA ALA A 821 6.66 55.88 -10.80
C ALA A 821 7.22 54.60 -10.15
N LEU A 822 6.39 53.79 -9.48
CA LEU A 822 6.82 52.51 -8.92
C LEU A 822 7.12 51.49 -10.02
N ILE A 823 6.24 51.41 -11.02
CA ILE A 823 6.40 50.51 -12.16
C ILE A 823 7.64 50.88 -12.97
N ASP A 824 7.85 52.17 -13.26
CA ASP A 824 9.03 52.67 -13.99
C ASP A 824 10.34 52.36 -13.27
N ASN A 825 10.37 52.53 -11.94
CA ASN A 825 11.54 52.21 -11.13
C ASN A 825 11.88 50.72 -11.24
N ASP A 826 10.89 49.84 -11.09
CA ASP A 826 11.08 48.39 -11.16
C ASP A 826 11.38 47.91 -12.59
N ALA A 827 10.77 48.52 -13.61
CA ALA A 827 11.06 48.28 -15.01
C ALA A 827 12.51 48.64 -15.37
N SER A 828 13.00 49.79 -14.88
CA SER A 828 14.39 50.22 -15.10
C SER A 828 15.42 49.28 -14.45
N ALA A 829 15.00 48.59 -13.38
CA ALA A 829 15.80 47.61 -12.65
C ALA A 829 15.62 46.18 -13.17
N PHE A 830 14.73 45.93 -14.15
CA PHE A 830 14.34 44.61 -14.62
C PHE A 830 13.96 43.68 -13.46
N VAL A 831 13.14 44.17 -12.53
CA VAL A 831 12.66 43.38 -11.40
C VAL A 831 11.91 42.16 -11.94
N THR A 832 12.19 40.99 -11.36
CA THR A 832 11.56 39.73 -11.76
C THR A 832 10.87 39.05 -10.57
N GLY A 833 9.88 38.22 -10.86
CA GLY A 833 9.12 37.46 -9.88
C GLY A 833 7.75 38.06 -9.58
N TYR A 834 7.14 37.60 -8.48
CA TYR A 834 5.77 37.97 -8.11
C TYR A 834 5.75 39.29 -7.33
N VAL A 835 5.75 40.41 -8.06
CA VAL A 835 5.69 41.78 -7.52
C VAL A 835 4.40 42.48 -7.97
N ASN A 836 3.95 43.52 -7.27
CA ASN A 836 2.72 44.25 -7.63
C ASN A 836 2.89 45.15 -8.87
N THR A 837 4.12 45.47 -9.25
CA THR A 837 4.48 46.28 -10.42
C THR A 837 4.49 45.50 -11.75
N ASP A 838 4.46 44.17 -11.69
CA ASP A 838 4.22 43.28 -12.83
C ASP A 838 2.72 43.23 -13.11
N LEU A 839 2.26 43.99 -14.11
CA LEU A 839 0.85 44.16 -14.45
C LEU A 839 0.35 43.07 -15.40
N ASP A 840 1.19 42.64 -16.34
CA ASP A 840 0.83 41.63 -17.34
C ASP A 840 1.05 40.17 -16.87
N CYS A 841 1.62 40.00 -15.68
CA CYS A 841 1.89 38.73 -15.00
C CYS A 841 2.92 37.85 -15.70
N ASN A 842 3.80 38.41 -16.53
CA ASN A 842 4.81 37.64 -17.25
C ASN A 842 6.08 37.33 -16.40
N SER A 843 6.11 37.75 -15.12
CA SER A 843 7.22 37.63 -14.17
C SER A 843 8.42 38.55 -14.41
N VAL A 844 8.30 39.55 -15.28
CA VAL A 844 9.31 40.56 -15.56
C VAL A 844 8.63 41.92 -15.65
N VAL A 845 9.03 42.86 -14.79
CA VAL A 845 8.57 44.26 -14.91
C VAL A 845 9.35 44.92 -16.04
N ASP A 846 8.66 45.39 -17.07
CA ASP A 846 9.25 46.13 -18.18
C ASP A 846 8.33 47.25 -18.72
N GLY A 847 8.67 47.81 -19.88
CA GLY A 847 7.90 48.91 -20.47
C GLY A 847 6.47 48.52 -20.85
N ALA A 848 6.14 47.23 -21.03
CA ALA A 848 4.79 46.77 -21.31
C ALA A 848 3.86 46.99 -20.11
N ASP A 849 4.36 46.82 -18.87
CA ASP A 849 3.61 47.09 -17.65
C ASP A 849 3.26 48.57 -17.52
N ALA A 850 4.26 49.44 -17.71
CA ALA A 850 4.09 50.89 -17.62
C ALA A 850 2.99 51.41 -18.55
N VAL A 851 2.89 50.85 -19.77
CA VAL A 851 1.88 51.25 -20.77
C VAL A 851 0.45 51.06 -20.23
N TYR A 852 0.17 50.02 -19.45
CA TYR A 852 -1.18 49.83 -18.89
C TYR A 852 -1.50 50.89 -17.83
N ALA A 853 -0.59 51.13 -16.88
CA ALA A 853 -0.78 52.15 -15.84
C ALA A 853 -0.88 53.56 -16.43
N GLU A 854 -0.02 53.93 -17.38
CA GLU A 854 -0.04 55.25 -18.03
C GLU A 854 -1.34 55.50 -18.80
N ASN A 855 -1.83 54.50 -19.55
CA ASN A 855 -3.09 54.63 -20.28
C ASN A 855 -4.28 54.79 -19.34
N ASN A 856 -4.31 54.04 -18.24
CA ASN A 856 -5.38 54.14 -17.25
C ASN A 856 -5.30 55.44 -16.44
N ALA A 857 -4.10 55.91 -16.10
CA ALA A 857 -3.90 57.22 -15.47
C ALA A 857 -4.37 58.36 -16.39
N ALA A 858 -4.03 58.32 -17.69
CA ALA A 858 -4.47 59.31 -18.67
C ALA A 858 -6.00 59.33 -18.86
N ASN A 859 -6.66 58.20 -18.63
CA ASN A 859 -8.12 58.07 -18.65
C ASN A 859 -8.79 58.36 -17.29
N PHE A 860 -8.02 58.81 -16.29
CA PHE A 860 -8.48 59.10 -14.93
C PHE A 860 -9.21 57.93 -14.27
N ILE A 861 -8.73 56.70 -14.52
CA ILE A 861 -9.31 55.50 -13.94
C ILE A 861 -9.16 55.53 -12.42
N ASN A 862 -10.28 55.37 -11.72
CA ASN A 862 -10.38 55.33 -10.27
C ASN A 862 -11.51 54.38 -9.84
N VAL A 863 -11.53 54.01 -8.56
CA VAL A 863 -12.58 53.16 -7.99
C VAL A 863 -13.92 53.90 -8.00
N ILE A 864 -14.92 53.32 -8.67
CA ILE A 864 -16.31 53.74 -8.56
C ILE A 864 -17.07 52.76 -7.66
N LYS A 865 -17.64 53.26 -6.57
CA LYS A 865 -18.37 52.48 -5.56
C LYS A 865 -19.71 53.14 -5.18
N PRO A 866 -20.67 52.38 -4.62
CA PRO A 866 -22.03 52.84 -4.30
C PRO A 866 -22.16 53.96 -3.27
#